data_AF-A0A0L0DLD5-F1
#
_entry.id   AF-A0A0L0DLD5-F1
#
_cell.length_a   1.000
_cell.length_b   1.000
_cell.length_c   1.000
_cell.angle_alpha   90.00
_cell.angle_beta   90.00
_cell.angle_gamma   90.00
#
_symmetry.space_group_name_H-M   'P 1'
#
loop_
_entity.id
_entity.type
_entity.pdbx_description
1 polymer ?
#
loop_
_entity_poly.entity_id
_entity_poly.type
_entity_poly.pdbx_seq_one_letter_code
_entity_poly.pdbx_strand_id
1 'polypeptide(L)'
;MTVEPTRCLQSVLDGEQGSPDGCPTGEIARVNAFQGMRITLLGDSVGQLVFLGMHAIAAGAKTPVPRLKPNKNRAFDVAELNAKLEYVYAPYLEDIERELLALTLAPAEDAPHVVICNVGLHDLLYRPKLGRSELADRVEALLVTLRTVAARWAANDKTGPSWGLWFSHTPLVDAALSGPRVVSTIFRDEHIQKLNALARSTITSGEYNPLTSGLLYLDLHTLLSAESKKLASHVPDGLHFDAEVAMKIGGALVQTLAARRVKSASSQALSPKTVHPDWRPSRWLEAAHAVVVLYLYLGIALWLYAEYHALLHALSTSPSPFRALAPTWILRLLYTNQELAQLQPEGGTDKVDMPATGPKAADDAEAGTTSGENLGMPPAFNTNNAFTKVKAYLQSKGGLDLARHVLFLSLVMLYADAADGDPSIKLWPSAPRQYSRDLFAFLNVALGAAALLTIKPSWSTKGGCEADAVILNREQTEEWKGWMQVVFVLYHYFAAKETYNMIRVFIAAYVWMTGFGNFSYFYIRKDFSMVRLTKMMFRLNFLVTVVCFGLQRQYMLYYVCALHTFAFLQVYVTMYIGHASNESVAFMTGKLCALVVFNFVLFDIPGVFEVVFAPLAGLLSYNGSLHEWHFRTHLDHYMVVLGMASAYVHPQATKILGALNAQRPVVRHTTKAVLAAVCLWIGYLWFVHILVANDKYAYNAQHPYTAWLPILLFIVLRNMFTILRNWHMHLFAWLGRITLETYILQLHIWLSHDAKAVTVYIDGYPLINFVLATLLYVAASWLVFKATVALSDALVPRGAELHDVAVRIAWSAGCFAIPWITLILVV
;
A
#
# COMPACT_ATOMS: atom_id res chain seq x y z
N MET A 1 13.77 -41.28 30.62
CA MET A 1 12.95 -40.26 31.32
C MET A 1 13.19 -38.93 30.62
N THR A 2 12.24 -38.46 29.81
CA THR A 2 12.37 -37.17 29.09
C THR A 2 11.86 -36.05 29.98
N VAL A 3 12.77 -35.27 30.56
CA VAL A 3 12.42 -34.06 31.32
C VAL A 3 12.01 -32.97 30.33
N GLU A 4 10.85 -32.34 30.54
CA GLU A 4 10.41 -31.23 29.69
C GLU A 4 11.32 -30.00 29.87
N PRO A 5 11.64 -29.24 28.80
CA PRO A 5 12.42 -27.98 28.91
C PRO A 5 11.81 -27.00 29.92
N THR A 6 10.48 -26.99 30.04
CA THR A 6 9.71 -26.25 31.04
C THR A 6 10.01 -26.68 32.48
N ARG A 7 10.35 -27.95 32.74
CA ARG A 7 10.68 -28.48 34.07
C ARG A 7 12.13 -28.18 34.49
N CYS A 8 13.08 -28.21 33.54
CA CYS A 8 14.43 -27.70 33.79
C CYS A 8 14.41 -26.21 34.12
N LEU A 9 13.57 -25.46 33.43
CA LEU A 9 13.33 -24.05 33.69
C LEU A 9 12.64 -23.84 35.05
N GLN A 10 11.59 -24.60 35.37
CA GLN A 10 10.84 -24.50 36.62
C GLN A 10 11.70 -24.82 37.86
N SER A 11 12.57 -25.83 37.81
CA SER A 11 13.46 -26.16 38.94
C SER A 11 14.52 -25.09 39.21
N VAL A 12 15.03 -24.45 38.15
CA VAL A 12 15.92 -23.28 38.28
C VAL A 12 15.14 -22.06 38.80
N LEU A 13 13.87 -21.91 38.40
CA LEU A 13 12.95 -20.87 38.89
C LEU A 13 12.59 -21.06 40.38
N ASP A 14 12.46 -22.30 40.84
CA ASP A 14 12.03 -22.66 42.20
C ASP A 14 13.21 -22.72 43.20
N GLY A 15 14.45 -22.53 42.73
CA GLY A 15 15.64 -22.47 43.58
C GLY A 15 16.02 -23.81 44.24
N GLU A 16 15.61 -24.93 43.64
CA GLU A 16 15.90 -26.26 44.17
C GLU A 16 17.42 -26.49 44.26
N GLN A 17 17.91 -26.96 45.42
CA GLN A 17 19.32 -27.34 45.59
C GLN A 17 19.60 -28.65 44.84
N GLY A 18 19.89 -28.51 43.56
CA GLY A 18 20.15 -29.62 42.64
C GLY A 18 19.31 -29.45 41.37
N SER A 19 19.97 -29.52 40.21
CA SER A 19 19.28 -29.61 38.92
C SER A 19 18.47 -30.91 38.85
N PRO A 20 17.26 -30.95 38.27
CA PRO A 20 16.51 -32.18 38.08
C PRO A 20 17.35 -33.18 37.29
N ASP A 21 17.23 -34.48 37.60
CA ASP A 21 17.91 -35.56 36.88
C ASP A 21 17.71 -35.41 35.36
N GLY A 22 18.78 -35.02 34.65
CA GLY A 22 18.80 -34.88 33.19
C GLY A 22 18.88 -33.46 32.61
N CYS A 23 18.88 -32.38 33.41
CA CYS A 23 19.12 -31.03 32.88
C CYS A 23 20.63 -30.70 32.83
N PRO A 24 21.17 -30.19 31.70
CA PRO A 24 22.60 -29.90 31.58
C PRO A 24 23.00 -28.68 32.43
N THR A 25 24.07 -28.80 33.21
CA THR A 25 24.62 -27.72 34.07
C THR A 25 26.09 -27.43 33.75
N GLY A 26 26.54 -26.21 34.06
CA GLY A 26 27.94 -25.80 33.89
C GLY A 26 28.41 -25.81 32.44
N GLU A 27 29.58 -26.38 32.18
CA GLU A 27 30.21 -26.41 30.85
C GLU A 27 29.40 -27.20 29.81
N ILE A 28 28.67 -28.23 30.26
CA ILE A 28 27.78 -29.02 29.39
C ILE A 28 26.62 -28.15 28.88
N ALA A 29 26.05 -27.27 29.72
CA ALA A 29 25.01 -26.35 29.31
C ALA A 29 25.54 -25.31 28.30
N ARG A 30 26.75 -24.78 28.54
CA ARG A 30 27.43 -23.83 27.67
C ARG A 30 27.68 -24.41 26.28
N VAL A 31 28.27 -25.61 26.21
CA VAL A 31 28.55 -26.29 24.94
C VAL A 31 27.25 -26.63 24.21
N ASN A 32 26.26 -27.19 24.90
CA ASN A 32 24.98 -27.54 24.27
C ASN A 32 24.24 -26.30 23.76
N ALA A 33 24.26 -25.18 24.48
CA ALA A 33 23.56 -23.97 24.06
C ALA A 33 24.19 -23.28 22.84
N PHE A 34 25.52 -23.29 22.72
CA PHE A 34 26.21 -22.40 21.77
C PHE A 34 26.96 -23.11 20.64
N GLN A 35 27.39 -24.37 20.79
CA GLN A 35 28.28 -25.02 19.81
C GLN A 35 27.70 -24.98 18.38
N GLY A 36 28.36 -24.32 17.43
CA GLY A 36 27.92 -24.21 16.04
C GLY A 36 26.67 -23.34 15.81
N MET A 37 26.20 -22.60 16.82
CA MET A 37 24.95 -21.85 16.75
C MET A 37 25.17 -20.39 16.34
N ARG A 38 24.23 -19.85 15.56
CA ARG A 38 24.07 -18.40 15.35
C ARG A 38 22.82 -17.94 16.07
N ILE A 39 22.96 -17.01 17.01
CA ILE A 39 21.87 -16.54 17.88
C ILE A 39 21.75 -15.03 17.69
N THR A 40 20.55 -14.56 17.36
CA THR A 40 20.26 -13.13 17.22
C THR A 40 19.23 -12.70 18.26
N LEU A 41 19.57 -11.72 19.09
CA LEU A 41 18.68 -11.12 20.08
C LEU A 41 18.21 -9.74 19.60
N LEU A 42 16.91 -9.57 19.46
CA LEU A 42 16.23 -8.34 19.09
C LEU A 42 15.59 -7.75 20.35
N GLY A 43 15.92 -6.51 20.71
CA GLY A 43 15.25 -5.88 21.84
C GLY A 43 15.73 -4.47 22.18
N ASP A 44 15.33 -4.00 23.37
CA ASP A 44 15.70 -2.69 23.90
C ASP A 44 16.94 -2.74 24.83
N SER A 45 17.19 -1.67 25.60
CA SER A 45 18.32 -1.58 26.54
C SER A 45 18.31 -2.66 27.63
N VAL A 46 17.15 -3.19 28.02
CA VAL A 46 17.05 -4.32 28.96
C VAL A 46 17.49 -5.61 28.27
N GLY A 47 17.01 -5.84 27.04
CA GLY A 47 17.46 -6.95 26.21
C GLY A 47 18.98 -6.93 25.95
N GLN A 48 19.58 -5.74 25.84
CA GLN A 48 21.03 -5.59 25.70
C GLN A 48 21.79 -6.11 26.92
N LEU A 49 21.29 -5.90 28.15
CA LEU A 49 21.92 -6.40 29.37
C LEU A 49 21.85 -7.92 29.45
N VAL A 50 20.71 -8.50 29.09
CA VAL A 50 20.52 -9.96 29.00
C VAL A 50 21.50 -10.58 27.99
N PHE A 51 21.64 -9.97 26.82
CA PHE A 51 22.59 -10.40 25.79
C PHE A 51 24.04 -10.45 26.31
N LEU A 52 24.42 -9.47 27.14
CA LEU A 52 25.76 -9.43 27.73
C LEU A 52 25.99 -10.54 28.76
N GLY A 53 24.97 -10.89 29.55
CA GLY A 53 25.01 -12.06 30.42
C GLY A 53 25.19 -13.36 29.63
N MET A 54 24.45 -13.53 28.52
CA MET A 54 24.62 -14.68 27.64
C MET A 54 26.02 -14.76 27.02
N HIS A 55 26.54 -13.64 26.53
CA HIS A 55 27.89 -13.56 25.97
C HIS A 55 28.96 -13.95 26.99
N ALA A 56 28.86 -13.45 28.23
CA ALA A 56 29.81 -13.77 29.29
C ALA A 56 29.83 -15.27 29.63
N ILE A 57 28.67 -15.92 29.60
CA ILE A 57 28.56 -17.38 29.76
C ILE A 57 29.14 -18.11 28.54
N ALA A 58 28.86 -17.64 27.33
CA ALA A 58 29.36 -18.23 26.09
C ALA A 58 30.90 -18.15 25.99
N ALA A 59 31.50 -17.03 26.38
CA ALA A 59 32.94 -16.82 26.34
C ALA A 59 33.71 -17.49 27.51
N GLY A 60 32.99 -18.01 28.52
CA GLY A 60 33.57 -18.46 29.77
C GLY A 60 34.21 -17.29 30.55
N ALA A 61 34.68 -17.53 31.78
CA ALA A 61 35.30 -16.51 32.64
C ALA A 61 36.62 -15.88 32.08
N LYS A 62 36.94 -16.12 30.80
CA LYS A 62 38.16 -15.70 30.11
C LYS A 62 38.08 -14.27 29.53
N THR A 63 36.90 -13.65 29.44
CA THR A 63 36.75 -12.28 28.90
C THR A 63 35.96 -11.37 29.84
N PRO A 64 36.48 -10.17 30.19
CA PRO A 64 35.73 -9.21 30.98
C PRO A 64 34.53 -8.68 30.18
N VAL A 65 33.37 -8.59 30.82
CA VAL A 65 32.16 -7.99 30.23
C VAL A 65 32.50 -6.55 29.82
N PRO A 66 32.47 -6.20 28.53
CA PRO A 66 32.87 -4.88 28.09
C PRO A 66 31.95 -3.79 28.68
N ARG A 67 32.53 -2.68 29.18
CA ARG A 67 31.76 -1.46 29.49
C ARG A 67 31.29 -0.86 28.17
N LEU A 68 29.99 -0.97 27.86
CA LEU A 68 29.45 -0.66 26.55
C LEU A 68 28.67 0.66 26.50
N LYS A 69 28.72 1.31 25.33
CA LYS A 69 27.78 2.40 25.00
C LYS A 69 26.39 1.78 24.75
N PRO A 70 25.33 2.28 25.42
CA PRO A 70 23.97 1.79 25.23
C PRO A 70 23.48 2.01 23.79
N ASN A 71 22.51 1.21 23.36
CA ASN A 71 21.68 1.44 22.16
C ASN A 71 22.40 1.28 20.81
N LYS A 72 23.18 0.21 20.62
CA LYS A 72 23.83 -0.13 19.34
C LYS A 72 23.83 -1.62 19.07
N ASN A 73 23.75 -1.99 17.79
CA ASN A 73 23.93 -3.37 17.32
C ASN A 73 25.31 -3.91 17.70
N ARG A 74 25.39 -5.20 18.00
CA ARG A 74 26.61 -5.92 18.38
C ARG A 74 26.65 -7.30 17.76
N ALA A 75 27.85 -7.80 17.55
CA ALA A 75 28.10 -9.19 17.19
C ALA A 75 29.35 -9.66 17.93
N PHE A 76 29.32 -10.88 18.44
CA PHE A 76 30.42 -11.54 19.13
C PHE A 76 30.60 -12.94 18.55
N ASP A 77 31.83 -13.23 18.13
CA ASP A 77 32.23 -14.56 17.68
C ASP A 77 32.92 -15.31 18.83
N VAL A 78 32.39 -16.48 19.20
CA VAL A 78 32.96 -17.37 20.20
C VAL A 78 33.66 -18.50 19.47
N ALA A 79 34.91 -18.25 19.07
CA ALA A 79 35.70 -19.15 18.22
C ALA A 79 35.83 -20.57 18.78
N GLU A 80 35.99 -20.72 20.11
CA GLU A 80 36.07 -22.01 20.80
C GLU A 80 34.83 -22.90 20.54
N LEU A 81 33.65 -22.28 20.39
CA LEU A 81 32.38 -22.97 20.20
C LEU A 81 31.88 -22.90 18.75
N ASN A 82 32.63 -22.27 17.83
CA ASN A 82 32.16 -21.92 16.49
C ASN A 82 30.75 -21.25 16.53
N ALA A 83 30.54 -20.36 17.49
CA ALA A 83 29.25 -19.73 17.75
C ALA A 83 29.28 -18.24 17.43
N LYS A 84 28.16 -17.71 16.91
CA LYS A 84 27.99 -16.27 16.65
C LYS A 84 26.80 -15.75 17.42
N LEU A 85 27.01 -14.75 18.27
CA LEU A 85 25.96 -14.08 19.04
C LEU A 85 25.80 -12.65 18.52
N GLU A 86 24.60 -12.29 18.08
CA GLU A 86 24.28 -10.96 17.58
C GLU A 86 23.18 -10.31 18.42
N TYR A 87 23.31 -9.01 18.65
CA TYR A 87 22.30 -8.18 19.27
C TYR A 87 21.94 -7.05 18.32
N VAL A 88 20.65 -6.89 18.04
CA VAL A 88 20.11 -5.80 17.23
C VAL A 88 19.25 -4.92 18.13
N TYR A 89 19.60 -3.65 18.19
CA TYR A 89 18.85 -2.67 18.99
C TYR A 89 17.56 -2.33 18.25
N ALA A 90 16.45 -2.88 18.73
CA ALA A 90 15.11 -2.73 18.17
C ALA A 90 14.14 -2.43 19.32
N PRO A 91 14.09 -1.16 19.79
CA PRO A 91 13.39 -0.81 21.02
C PRO A 91 11.87 -0.77 20.87
N TYR A 92 11.33 -0.62 19.67
CA TYR A 92 9.88 -0.60 19.44
C TYR A 92 9.41 -1.91 18.77
N LEU A 93 8.16 -2.30 19.02
CA LEU A 93 7.52 -3.45 18.37
C LEU A 93 7.62 -3.41 16.84
N GLU A 94 7.48 -2.22 16.25
CA GLU A 94 7.61 -1.97 14.81
C GLU A 94 9.05 -2.19 14.30
N ASP A 95 10.07 -1.94 15.13
CA ASP A 95 11.45 -2.23 14.77
C ASP A 95 11.69 -3.74 14.73
N ILE A 96 11.18 -4.50 15.71
CA ILE A 96 11.29 -5.96 15.69
C ILE A 96 10.56 -6.57 14.49
N GLU A 97 9.35 -6.10 14.16
CA GLU A 97 8.64 -6.55 12.96
C GLU A 97 9.49 -6.38 11.70
N ARG A 98 10.15 -5.22 11.55
CA ARG A 98 11.04 -4.94 10.43
C ARG A 98 12.25 -5.88 10.38
N GLU A 99 12.90 -6.11 11.52
CA GLU A 99 14.07 -7.00 11.59
C GLU A 99 13.67 -8.47 11.33
N LEU A 100 12.54 -8.93 11.87
CA LEU A 100 12.01 -10.27 11.59
C LEU A 100 11.66 -10.44 10.11
N LEU A 101 11.05 -9.42 9.47
CA LEU A 101 10.78 -9.45 8.04
C LEU A 101 12.08 -9.47 7.22
N ALA A 102 13.09 -8.70 7.60
CA ALA A 102 14.40 -8.76 6.94
C ALA A 102 15.03 -10.15 7.03
N LEU A 103 14.91 -10.81 8.18
CA LEU A 103 15.35 -12.18 8.42
C LEU A 103 14.56 -13.20 7.59
N THR A 104 13.26 -13.00 7.34
CA THR A 104 12.53 -13.87 6.38
C THR A 104 13.11 -13.77 4.98
N LEU A 105 13.60 -12.60 4.55
CA LEU A 105 14.09 -12.39 3.19
C LEU A 105 15.58 -12.75 3.01
N ALA A 106 16.30 -13.05 4.09
CA ALA A 106 17.72 -13.38 4.07
C ALA A 106 18.00 -14.77 3.43
N PRO A 107 19.16 -14.97 2.78
CA PRO A 107 19.61 -16.29 2.34
C PRO A 107 19.65 -17.27 3.51
N ALA A 108 19.24 -18.52 3.29
CA ALA A 108 19.18 -19.54 4.36
C ALA A 108 20.54 -19.80 5.04
N GLU A 109 21.65 -19.55 4.34
CA GLU A 109 23.01 -19.71 4.86
C GLU A 109 23.42 -18.63 5.86
N ASP A 110 22.74 -17.49 5.86
CA ASP A 110 22.97 -16.34 6.76
C ASP A 110 21.93 -16.25 7.88
N ALA A 111 20.91 -17.12 7.86
CA ALA A 111 19.87 -17.15 8.86
C ALA A 111 20.41 -17.53 10.26
N PRO A 112 19.97 -16.84 11.32
CA PRO A 112 20.23 -17.28 12.68
C PRO A 112 19.47 -18.58 12.98
N HIS A 113 20.09 -19.43 13.80
CA HIS A 113 19.49 -20.67 14.30
C HIS A 113 18.48 -20.38 15.42
N VAL A 114 18.69 -19.28 16.16
CA VAL A 114 17.81 -18.86 17.26
C VAL A 114 17.57 -17.37 17.15
N VAL A 115 16.30 -16.97 17.20
CA VAL A 115 15.91 -15.56 17.35
C VAL A 115 15.27 -15.36 18.71
N ILE A 116 15.81 -14.42 19.49
CA ILE A 116 15.33 -14.07 20.82
C ILE A 116 14.73 -12.67 20.76
N CYS A 117 13.50 -12.48 21.22
CA CYS A 117 12.81 -11.18 21.23
C CYS A 117 12.51 -10.72 22.67
N ASN A 118 12.81 -9.45 22.96
CA ASN A 118 12.40 -8.76 24.18
C ASN A 118 12.09 -7.30 23.90
N VAL A 119 10.81 -6.95 23.86
CA VAL A 119 10.34 -5.61 23.51
C VAL A 119 8.94 -5.36 24.05
N GLY A 120 8.58 -4.08 24.10
CA GLY A 120 7.25 -3.59 24.48
C GLY A 120 7.32 -2.54 25.59
N LEU A 121 8.40 -2.54 26.38
CA LEU A 121 8.62 -1.53 27.40
C LEU A 121 8.75 -0.12 26.82
N HIS A 122 9.51 0.08 25.74
CA HIS A 122 9.64 1.38 25.09
C HIS A 122 8.34 1.85 24.42
N ASP A 123 7.55 0.94 23.86
CA ASP A 123 6.21 1.27 23.35
C ASP A 123 5.28 1.74 24.48
N LEU A 124 5.37 1.10 25.66
CA LEU A 124 4.68 1.56 26.86
C LEU A 124 5.20 2.94 27.32
N LEU A 125 6.52 3.13 27.39
CA LEU A 125 7.16 4.35 27.93
C LEU A 125 6.97 5.59 27.05
N TYR A 126 7.07 5.44 25.73
CA TYR A 126 7.15 6.57 24.79
C TYR A 126 5.95 6.69 23.85
N ARG A 127 5.02 5.73 23.84
CA ARG A 127 3.77 5.77 23.03
C ARG A 127 2.50 5.54 23.88
N PRO A 128 2.21 6.38 24.88
CA PRO A 128 1.09 6.17 25.82
C PRO A 128 -0.32 6.25 25.19
N LYS A 129 -0.43 6.62 23.91
CA LYS A 129 -1.69 6.63 23.15
C LYS A 129 -2.02 5.30 22.48
N LEU A 130 -1.13 4.31 22.50
CA LEU A 130 -1.43 2.96 21.98
C LEU A 130 -2.53 2.33 22.84
N GLY A 131 -3.66 1.98 22.23
CA GLY A 131 -4.76 1.29 22.92
C GLY A 131 -4.36 -0.11 23.37
N ARG A 132 -4.99 -0.63 24.43
CA ARG A 132 -4.71 -2.00 24.93
C ARG A 132 -4.95 -3.08 23.88
N SER A 133 -5.97 -2.93 23.04
CA SER A 133 -6.24 -3.82 21.90
C SER A 133 -5.15 -3.72 20.84
N GLU A 134 -4.73 -2.50 20.48
CA GLU A 134 -3.70 -2.30 19.47
C GLU A 134 -2.34 -2.88 19.90
N LEU A 135 -2.00 -2.81 21.19
CA LEU A 135 -0.81 -3.45 21.72
C LEU A 135 -0.90 -4.99 21.67
N ALA A 136 -2.08 -5.55 21.94
CA ALA A 136 -2.35 -6.98 21.82
C ALA A 136 -2.18 -7.47 20.38
N ASP A 137 -2.83 -6.78 19.44
CA ASP A 137 -2.80 -7.13 18.02
C ASP A 137 -1.36 -7.09 17.46
N ARG A 138 -0.55 -6.12 17.92
CA ARG A 138 0.86 -6.00 17.52
C ARG A 138 1.74 -7.10 18.10
N VAL A 139 1.54 -7.46 19.37
CA VAL A 139 2.26 -8.58 19.99
C VAL A 139 1.89 -9.89 19.29
N GLU A 140 0.61 -10.11 18.99
CA GLU A 140 0.14 -11.28 18.26
C GLU A 140 0.73 -11.37 16.85
N ALA A 141 0.68 -10.27 16.07
CA ALA A 141 1.27 -10.21 14.74
C ALA A 141 2.78 -10.49 14.74
N LEU A 142 3.50 -10.05 15.79
CA LEU A 142 4.92 -10.31 15.95
C LEU A 142 5.18 -11.80 16.26
N LEU A 143 4.39 -12.42 17.13
CA LEU A 143 4.50 -13.84 17.43
C LEU A 143 4.18 -14.72 16.21
N VAL A 144 3.20 -14.33 15.39
CA VAL A 144 2.92 -14.95 14.08
C VAL A 144 4.16 -14.87 13.19
N THR A 145 4.73 -13.67 13.04
CA THR A 145 5.90 -13.43 12.19
C THR A 145 7.11 -14.24 12.67
N LEU A 146 7.36 -14.25 13.98
CA LEU A 146 8.45 -15.01 14.60
C LEU A 146 8.27 -16.53 14.38
N ARG A 147 7.04 -17.04 14.43
CA ARG A 147 6.73 -18.43 14.08
C ARG A 147 6.99 -18.72 12.61
N THR A 148 6.56 -17.84 11.71
CA THR A 148 6.79 -18.01 10.26
C THR A 148 8.29 -18.04 9.93
N VAL A 149 9.07 -17.16 10.58
CA VAL A 149 10.53 -17.14 10.51
C VAL A 149 11.12 -18.48 10.97
N ALA A 150 10.72 -18.95 12.16
CA ALA A 150 11.22 -20.21 12.72
C ALA A 150 10.84 -21.43 11.86
N ALA A 151 9.59 -21.50 11.37
CA ALA A 151 9.10 -22.60 10.54
C ALA A 151 9.80 -22.67 9.17
N ARG A 152 10.03 -21.50 8.54
CA ARG A 152 10.74 -21.41 7.26
C ARG A 152 12.17 -21.93 7.36
N TRP A 153 12.85 -21.63 8.47
CA TRP A 153 14.23 -22.09 8.67
C TRP A 153 14.30 -23.55 9.11
N ALA A 154 13.31 -24.05 9.85
CA ALA A 154 13.20 -25.47 10.18
C ALA A 154 13.01 -26.36 8.93
N ALA A 155 12.42 -25.85 7.86
CA ALA A 155 12.27 -26.56 6.58
C ALA A 155 13.59 -26.67 5.77
N ASN A 156 14.60 -25.86 6.08
CA ASN A 156 15.93 -25.92 5.45
C ASN A 156 16.88 -26.77 6.30
N ASP A 157 16.80 -28.09 6.10
CA ASP A 157 17.45 -29.18 6.88
C ASP A 157 19.00 -29.14 6.95
N LYS A 158 19.65 -28.12 6.38
CA LYS A 158 21.12 -27.95 6.38
C LYS A 158 21.66 -27.12 7.55
N THR A 159 20.80 -26.46 8.34
CA THR A 159 21.23 -25.56 9.43
C THR A 159 20.96 -26.09 10.84
N GLY A 160 20.16 -27.14 11.02
CA GLY A 160 19.81 -27.66 12.36
C GLY A 160 18.51 -27.04 12.92
N PRO A 161 18.14 -27.32 14.18
CA PRO A 161 16.85 -26.92 14.74
C PRO A 161 16.76 -25.38 14.88
N SER A 162 15.84 -24.78 14.11
CA SER A 162 15.52 -23.34 14.16
C SER A 162 14.26 -23.06 14.97
N TRP A 163 14.31 -22.06 15.86
CA TRP A 163 13.28 -21.83 16.88
C TRP A 163 13.33 -20.39 17.43
N GLY A 164 12.17 -19.88 17.82
CA GLY A 164 11.99 -18.52 18.34
C GLY A 164 11.76 -18.51 19.85
N LEU A 165 12.35 -17.55 20.57
CA LEU A 165 12.14 -17.37 22.00
C LEU A 165 11.73 -15.94 22.32
N TRP A 166 10.64 -15.79 23.06
CA TRP A 166 10.19 -14.53 23.63
C TRP A 166 10.46 -14.55 25.14
N PHE A 167 10.95 -13.44 25.70
CA PHE A 167 11.04 -13.32 27.16
C PHE A 167 10.43 -12.02 27.68
N SER A 168 9.82 -12.12 28.86
CA SER A 168 9.06 -11.06 29.52
C SER A 168 9.97 -10.00 30.14
N HIS A 169 9.44 -8.80 30.44
CA HIS A 169 10.24 -7.76 31.13
C HIS A 169 10.33 -8.02 32.65
N THR A 170 11.40 -7.50 33.27
CA THR A 170 11.65 -7.59 34.71
C THR A 170 10.65 -6.74 35.54
N PRO A 171 10.38 -7.06 36.81
CA PRO A 171 9.51 -6.27 37.68
C PRO A 171 10.07 -4.86 37.90
N LEU A 172 9.19 -3.86 38.04
CA LEU A 172 9.60 -2.50 38.43
C LEU A 172 9.89 -2.46 39.93
N VAL A 173 11.00 -1.82 40.35
CA VAL A 173 11.33 -1.69 41.78
C VAL A 173 11.14 -0.24 42.26
N ASP A 174 10.07 -0.03 43.03
CA ASP A 174 9.64 1.30 43.51
C ASP A 174 10.70 2.04 44.36
N ALA A 175 11.57 1.30 45.06
CA ALA A 175 12.50 1.86 46.05
C ALA A 175 13.64 2.73 45.45
N ALA A 176 13.88 2.66 44.13
CA ALA A 176 14.99 3.36 43.45
C ALA A 176 14.55 4.61 42.66
N LEU A 177 13.25 4.93 42.66
CA LEU A 177 12.63 5.96 41.82
C LEU A 177 12.73 7.40 42.38
N SER A 178 13.60 7.66 43.36
CA SER A 178 13.74 8.97 44.03
C SER A 178 14.65 9.98 43.30
N GLY A 179 15.02 9.73 42.05
CA GLY A 179 15.83 10.64 41.20
C GLY A 179 14.97 11.47 40.23
N PRO A 180 15.49 12.60 39.69
CA PRO A 180 14.73 13.59 38.91
C PRO A 180 14.34 13.14 37.48
N ARG A 181 14.25 11.83 37.20
CA ARG A 181 13.78 11.31 35.91
C ARG A 181 12.33 10.85 36.02
N VAL A 182 11.53 11.34 35.07
CA VAL A 182 10.07 11.33 34.87
C VAL A 182 9.37 9.93 34.90
N VAL A 183 10.06 8.85 35.23
CA VAL A 183 9.53 7.47 35.16
C VAL A 183 8.52 7.19 36.30
N SER A 184 8.68 7.83 37.46
CA SER A 184 7.92 7.53 38.69
C SER A 184 6.49 8.08 38.74
N THR A 185 6.17 9.12 37.96
CA THR A 185 4.84 9.77 37.99
C THR A 185 3.83 9.16 37.02
N ILE A 186 4.24 8.27 36.11
CA ILE A 186 3.39 7.81 34.99
C ILE A 186 3.14 6.28 35.01
N PHE A 187 4.01 5.47 35.62
CA PHE A 187 3.94 4.01 35.45
C PHE A 187 3.90 3.21 36.76
N ARG A 188 3.14 2.10 36.73
CA ARG A 188 3.01 1.10 37.79
C ARG A 188 3.40 -0.27 37.22
N ASP A 189 3.94 -1.15 38.07
CA ASP A 189 4.29 -2.54 37.76
C ASP A 189 3.15 -3.31 37.07
N GLU A 190 1.89 -2.95 37.38
CA GLU A 190 0.67 -3.47 36.77
C GLU A 190 0.66 -3.40 35.22
N HIS A 191 1.31 -2.40 34.61
CA HIS A 191 1.38 -2.28 33.15
C HIS A 191 2.33 -3.29 32.52
N ILE A 192 3.47 -3.58 33.17
CA ILE A 192 4.43 -4.60 32.74
C ILE A 192 3.80 -5.99 32.90
N GLN A 193 3.12 -6.22 34.02
CA GLN A 193 2.39 -7.47 34.26
C GLN A 193 1.32 -7.74 33.19
N LYS A 194 0.59 -6.71 32.74
CA LYS A 194 -0.41 -6.84 31.66
C LYS A 194 0.22 -7.21 30.32
N LEU A 195 1.33 -6.58 29.94
CA LEU A 195 2.07 -6.93 28.73
C LEU A 195 2.59 -8.38 28.79
N ASN A 196 3.15 -8.77 29.93
CA ASN A 196 3.65 -10.12 30.16
C ASN A 196 2.52 -11.16 30.12
N ALA A 197 1.36 -10.87 30.74
CA ALA A 197 0.19 -11.73 30.73
C ALA A 197 -0.39 -11.91 29.32
N LEU A 198 -0.41 -10.83 28.53
CA LEU A 198 -0.84 -10.86 27.14
C LEU A 198 0.07 -11.76 26.30
N ALA A 199 1.38 -11.51 26.31
CA ALA A 199 2.35 -12.35 25.60
C ALA A 199 2.27 -13.83 26.01
N ARG A 200 2.13 -14.09 27.32
CA ARG A 200 1.91 -15.45 27.84
C ARG A 200 0.64 -16.08 27.26
N SER A 201 -0.50 -15.39 27.36
CA SER A 201 -1.79 -15.92 26.91
C SER A 201 -1.77 -16.29 25.42
N THR A 202 -1.19 -15.43 24.58
CA THR A 202 -1.07 -15.67 23.14
C THR A 202 -0.20 -16.88 22.85
N ILE A 203 0.97 -17.02 23.50
CA ILE A 203 1.90 -18.14 23.29
C ILE A 203 1.34 -19.46 23.82
N THR A 204 0.58 -19.44 24.91
CA THR A 204 -0.01 -20.64 25.53
C THR A 204 -1.32 -21.11 24.88
N SER A 205 -1.91 -20.31 23.99
CA SER A 205 -3.11 -20.71 23.25
C SER A 205 -2.80 -21.91 22.33
N GLY A 206 -3.80 -22.78 22.10
CA GLY A 206 -3.62 -24.09 21.44
C GLY A 206 -2.96 -24.04 20.05
N GLU A 207 -3.03 -22.89 19.38
CA GLU A 207 -2.45 -22.65 18.05
C GLU A 207 -0.93 -22.35 18.08
N TYR A 208 -0.40 -21.92 19.24
CA TYR A 208 1.01 -21.53 19.44
C TYR A 208 1.75 -22.41 20.46
N ASN A 209 1.18 -23.56 20.83
CA ASN A 209 1.73 -24.49 21.81
C ASN A 209 3.25 -24.76 21.58
N PRO A 210 4.12 -24.55 22.59
CA PRO A 210 5.59 -24.70 22.48
C PRO A 210 6.09 -26.07 21.98
N LEU A 211 5.25 -27.10 22.07
CA LEU A 211 5.56 -28.45 21.60
C LEU A 211 5.37 -28.60 20.08
N THR A 212 4.50 -27.80 19.46
CA THR A 212 4.15 -27.89 18.03
C THR A 212 4.59 -26.66 17.20
N SER A 213 4.78 -25.50 17.83
CA SER A 213 5.00 -24.22 17.13
C SER A 213 6.47 -23.78 16.99
N GLY A 214 7.40 -24.40 17.72
CA GLY A 214 8.81 -23.97 17.76
C GLY A 214 9.04 -22.64 18.50
N LEU A 215 8.04 -22.15 19.24
CA LEU A 215 8.07 -20.91 19.98
C LEU A 215 8.20 -21.16 21.49
N LEU A 216 9.01 -20.34 22.18
CA LEU A 216 9.21 -20.43 23.63
C LEU A 216 8.92 -19.10 24.33
N TYR A 217 8.47 -19.21 25.57
CA TYR A 217 8.22 -18.08 26.45
C TYR A 217 8.97 -18.24 27.77
N LEU A 218 9.75 -17.23 28.15
CA LEU A 218 10.43 -17.15 29.44
C LEU A 218 9.87 -15.98 30.25
N ASP A 219 9.34 -16.24 31.46
CA ASP A 219 8.84 -15.18 32.32
C ASP A 219 9.88 -14.69 33.33
N LEU A 220 10.56 -13.60 32.99
CA LEU A 220 11.50 -12.91 33.87
C LEU A 220 10.83 -12.27 35.09
N HIS A 221 9.57 -11.86 34.97
CA HIS A 221 8.83 -11.27 36.08
C HIS A 221 8.67 -12.28 37.23
N THR A 222 8.21 -13.50 36.93
CA THR A 222 8.13 -14.57 37.95
C THR A 222 9.51 -14.97 38.45
N LEU A 223 10.51 -15.12 37.57
CA LEU A 223 11.89 -15.48 37.91
C LEU A 223 12.50 -14.54 38.97
N LEU A 224 12.23 -13.24 38.89
CA LEU A 224 12.85 -12.23 39.76
C LEU A 224 11.94 -11.81 40.93
N SER A 225 10.64 -12.11 40.88
CA SER A 225 9.68 -11.76 41.93
C SER A 225 9.97 -12.42 43.29
N ALA A 226 10.50 -13.65 43.28
CA ALA A 226 10.88 -14.39 44.49
C ALA A 226 12.04 -13.74 45.27
N GLU A 227 12.83 -12.88 44.62
CA GLU A 227 13.96 -12.14 45.20
C GLU A 227 13.73 -10.63 45.32
N SER A 228 12.47 -10.17 45.18
CA SER A 228 12.07 -8.75 45.13
C SER A 228 12.73 -7.84 46.19
N LYS A 229 12.95 -8.34 47.42
CA LYS A 229 13.63 -7.59 48.49
C LYS A 229 15.13 -7.36 48.26
N LYS A 230 15.82 -8.27 47.57
CA LYS A 230 17.23 -8.13 47.17
C LYS A 230 17.36 -7.41 45.82
N LEU A 231 16.37 -7.56 44.94
CA LEU A 231 16.36 -6.94 43.61
C LEU A 231 16.53 -5.42 43.66
N ALA A 232 16.00 -4.75 44.69
CA ALA A 232 16.13 -3.30 44.88
C ALA A 232 17.58 -2.79 44.94
N SER A 233 18.54 -3.57 45.47
CA SER A 233 19.95 -3.16 45.50
C SER A 233 20.67 -3.36 44.15
N HIS A 234 20.07 -4.11 43.22
CA HIS A 234 20.65 -4.47 41.93
C HIS A 234 20.00 -3.72 40.75
N VAL A 235 18.96 -2.91 40.99
CA VAL A 235 18.21 -2.15 39.98
C VAL A 235 18.23 -0.65 40.31
N PRO A 236 19.36 0.05 40.12
CA PRO A 236 19.60 1.39 40.68
C PRO A 236 18.73 2.50 40.09
N ASP A 237 18.16 2.33 38.90
CA ASP A 237 17.25 3.29 38.27
C ASP A 237 15.80 2.80 38.18
N GLY A 238 15.49 1.71 38.90
CA GLY A 238 14.17 1.08 38.92
C GLY A 238 13.84 0.24 37.68
N LEU A 239 14.72 0.19 36.67
CA LEU A 239 14.47 -0.52 35.41
C LEU A 239 15.65 -1.39 34.92
N HIS A 240 16.87 -0.84 34.89
CA HIS A 240 18.06 -1.54 34.45
C HIS A 240 18.71 -2.24 35.64
N PHE A 241 19.05 -3.51 35.45
CA PHE A 241 19.71 -4.34 36.45
C PHE A 241 21.23 -4.42 36.23
N ASP A 242 21.96 -4.74 37.29
CA ASP A 242 23.41 -4.88 37.25
C ASP A 242 23.89 -6.18 36.57
N ALA A 243 25.22 -6.34 36.51
CA ALA A 243 25.83 -7.48 35.85
C ALA A 243 25.51 -8.83 36.54
N GLU A 244 25.23 -8.85 37.84
CA GLU A 244 24.92 -10.08 38.57
C GLU A 244 23.56 -10.64 38.16
N VAL A 245 22.54 -9.77 38.13
CA VAL A 245 21.21 -10.13 37.65
C VAL A 245 21.22 -10.46 36.15
N ALA A 246 22.00 -9.72 35.35
CA ALA A 246 22.18 -10.02 33.92
C ALA A 246 22.78 -11.41 33.68
N MET A 247 23.78 -11.81 34.47
CA MET A 247 24.37 -13.16 34.43
C MET A 247 23.36 -14.25 34.82
N LYS A 248 22.54 -13.99 35.83
CA LYS A 248 21.49 -14.93 36.29
C LYS A 248 20.43 -15.16 35.21
N ILE A 249 19.92 -14.08 34.60
CA ILE A 249 18.95 -14.16 33.50
C ILE A 249 19.57 -14.83 32.26
N GLY A 250 20.81 -14.45 31.92
CA GLY A 250 21.58 -15.09 30.85
C GLY A 250 21.75 -16.59 31.09
N GLY A 251 22.00 -17.02 32.34
CA GLY A 251 22.10 -18.43 32.74
C GLY A 251 20.82 -19.22 32.51
N ALA A 252 19.67 -18.65 32.91
CA ALA A 252 18.36 -19.27 32.69
C ALA A 252 18.05 -19.44 31.18
N LEU A 253 18.41 -18.44 30.36
CA LEU A 253 18.29 -18.53 28.90
C LEU A 253 19.20 -19.61 28.31
N VAL A 254 20.46 -19.66 28.73
CA VAL A 254 21.43 -20.70 28.28
C VAL A 254 20.94 -22.10 28.64
N GLN A 255 20.42 -22.31 29.83
CA GLN A 255 19.85 -23.60 30.23
C GLN A 255 18.63 -23.97 29.39
N THR A 256 17.76 -22.98 29.09
CA THR A 256 16.60 -23.18 28.20
C THR A 256 17.04 -23.59 26.79
N LEU A 257 18.08 -22.93 26.26
CA LEU A 257 18.67 -23.25 24.96
C LEU A 257 19.28 -24.66 24.93
N ALA A 258 20.05 -25.01 25.97
CA ALA A 258 20.70 -26.30 26.11
C ALA A 258 19.69 -27.47 26.23
N ALA A 259 18.64 -27.30 27.05
CA ALA A 259 17.66 -28.35 27.32
C ALA A 259 16.87 -28.79 26.08
N ARG A 260 16.54 -27.85 25.17
CA ARG A 260 15.81 -28.22 23.94
C ARG A 260 16.70 -28.86 22.90
N ARG A 261 17.97 -28.46 22.78
CA ARG A 261 18.87 -29.04 21.78
C ARG A 261 19.03 -30.54 22.01
N VAL A 262 19.10 -30.96 23.28
CA VAL A 262 19.09 -32.37 23.68
C VAL A 262 17.82 -33.09 23.21
N LYS A 263 16.65 -32.44 23.28
CA LYS A 263 15.36 -32.99 22.84
C LYS A 263 15.29 -33.12 21.31
N SER A 264 15.80 -32.14 20.56
CA SER A 264 15.87 -32.17 19.08
C SER A 264 16.81 -33.27 18.55
N ALA A 265 17.96 -33.49 19.20
CA ALA A 265 18.88 -34.56 18.84
C ALA A 265 18.26 -35.95 19.07
N SER A 266 17.42 -36.11 20.10
CA SER A 266 16.72 -37.37 20.39
C SER A 266 15.55 -37.68 19.45
N SER A 267 14.94 -36.67 18.80
CA SER A 267 13.85 -36.89 17.83
C SER A 267 14.33 -37.21 16.41
N GLN A 268 15.57 -36.83 16.05
CA GLN A 268 16.17 -37.15 14.75
C GLN A 268 16.65 -38.61 14.64
N ALA A 269 16.73 -39.35 15.75
CA ALA A 269 17.10 -40.77 15.75
C ALA A 269 15.96 -41.72 15.29
N LEU A 270 14.75 -41.21 15.08
CA LEU A 270 13.59 -41.98 14.62
C LEU A 270 13.13 -41.48 13.23
N SER A 271 13.38 -42.32 12.22
CA SER A 271 13.01 -42.22 10.80
C SER A 271 14.05 -41.56 9.87
N PRO A 272 14.77 -42.36 9.05
CA PRO A 272 15.39 -41.87 7.85
C PRO A 272 14.34 -41.89 6.73
N LYS A 273 13.72 -40.73 6.44
CA LYS A 273 13.04 -40.57 5.16
C LYS A 273 14.10 -40.24 4.11
N THR A 274 14.40 -41.22 3.28
CA THR A 274 15.13 -41.06 2.01
C THR A 274 14.39 -40.04 1.15
N VAL A 275 14.89 -38.80 1.10
CA VAL A 275 14.51 -37.81 0.08
C VAL A 275 15.51 -37.96 -1.06
N HIS A 276 14.99 -38.29 -2.24
CA HIS A 276 15.77 -38.37 -3.47
C HIS A 276 16.45 -37.02 -3.78
N PRO A 277 17.61 -37.03 -4.46
CA PRO A 277 18.30 -35.80 -4.83
C PRO A 277 17.49 -35.07 -5.91
N ASP A 278 16.86 -33.96 -5.52
CA ASP A 278 16.17 -33.10 -6.48
C ASP A 278 17.16 -32.47 -7.46
N TRP A 279 16.94 -32.82 -8.72
CA TRP A 279 17.65 -32.38 -9.91
C TRP A 279 17.34 -30.89 -10.14
N ARG A 280 18.29 -29.99 -9.89
CA ARG A 280 18.13 -28.57 -10.28
C ARG A 280 18.27 -28.45 -11.80
N PRO A 281 17.29 -27.89 -12.53
CA PRO A 281 17.52 -27.51 -13.92
C PRO A 281 18.57 -26.39 -13.97
N SER A 282 19.43 -26.42 -14.98
CA SER A 282 20.39 -25.33 -15.20
C SER A 282 19.66 -24.01 -15.48
N ARG A 283 20.27 -22.87 -15.13
CA ARG A 283 19.73 -21.50 -15.31
C ARG A 283 19.23 -21.19 -16.75
N TRP A 284 19.66 -21.96 -17.73
CA TRP A 284 19.16 -21.89 -19.11
C TRP A 284 17.76 -22.49 -19.29
N LEU A 285 17.39 -23.50 -18.49
CA LEU A 285 16.06 -24.12 -18.49
C LEU A 285 15.00 -23.25 -17.82
N GLU A 286 15.38 -22.43 -16.85
CA GLU A 286 14.50 -21.43 -16.20
C GLU A 286 14.23 -20.23 -17.10
N ALA A 287 15.26 -19.74 -17.81
CA ALA A 287 15.10 -18.72 -18.84
C ALA A 287 14.31 -19.25 -20.05
N ALA A 288 14.55 -20.49 -20.46
CA ALA A 288 13.76 -21.16 -21.50
C ALA A 288 12.32 -21.40 -21.03
N HIS A 289 12.08 -21.77 -19.77
CA HIS A 289 10.73 -21.83 -19.20
C HIS A 289 10.06 -20.46 -19.18
N ALA A 290 10.74 -19.39 -18.75
CA ALA A 290 10.15 -18.05 -18.74
C ALA A 290 9.80 -17.58 -20.17
N VAL A 291 10.64 -17.87 -21.17
CA VAL A 291 10.36 -17.57 -22.58
C VAL A 291 9.25 -18.46 -23.14
N VAL A 292 9.24 -19.76 -22.84
CA VAL A 292 8.20 -20.71 -23.26
C VAL A 292 6.87 -20.37 -22.60
N VAL A 293 6.86 -19.93 -21.35
CA VAL A 293 5.68 -19.48 -20.61
C VAL A 293 5.21 -18.13 -21.15
N LEU A 294 6.10 -17.19 -21.47
CA LEU A 294 5.72 -15.93 -22.15
C LEU A 294 5.13 -16.20 -23.55
N TYR A 295 5.68 -17.17 -24.29
CA TYR A 295 5.15 -17.62 -25.58
C TYR A 295 3.86 -18.44 -25.44
N LEU A 296 3.67 -19.17 -24.34
CA LEU A 296 2.42 -19.85 -23.99
C LEU A 296 1.36 -18.85 -23.57
N TYR A 297 1.69 -17.79 -22.84
CA TYR A 297 0.74 -16.72 -22.50
C TYR A 297 0.42 -15.84 -23.70
N LEU A 298 1.41 -15.53 -24.55
CA LEU A 298 1.17 -14.87 -25.83
C LEU A 298 0.40 -15.79 -26.78
N GLY A 299 0.66 -17.09 -26.73
CA GLY A 299 -0.02 -18.14 -27.48
C GLY A 299 -1.45 -18.38 -27.01
N ILE A 300 -1.71 -18.35 -25.70
CA ILE A 300 -3.04 -18.40 -25.08
C ILE A 300 -3.77 -17.09 -25.32
N ALA A 301 -3.10 -15.94 -25.31
CA ALA A 301 -3.71 -14.66 -25.67
C ALA A 301 -4.05 -14.58 -27.17
N LEU A 302 -3.18 -15.10 -28.04
CA LEU A 302 -3.44 -15.24 -29.47
C LEU A 302 -4.46 -16.33 -29.77
N TRP A 303 -4.49 -17.42 -28.97
CA TRP A 303 -5.47 -18.50 -29.05
C TRP A 303 -6.82 -18.06 -28.52
N LEU A 304 -6.92 -17.27 -27.44
CA LEU A 304 -8.15 -16.64 -26.97
C LEU A 304 -8.59 -15.52 -27.92
N TYR A 305 -7.68 -14.79 -28.55
CA TYR A 305 -8.00 -13.83 -29.61
C TYR A 305 -8.47 -14.55 -30.89
N ALA A 306 -7.88 -15.69 -31.23
CA ALA A 306 -8.26 -16.53 -32.36
C ALA A 306 -9.54 -17.32 -32.10
N GLU A 307 -9.77 -17.83 -30.88
CA GLU A 307 -11.00 -18.45 -30.39
C GLU A 307 -12.09 -17.40 -30.30
N TYR A 308 -11.82 -16.17 -29.84
CA TYR A 308 -12.80 -15.08 -29.86
C TYR A 308 -13.16 -14.65 -31.28
N HIS A 309 -12.19 -14.60 -32.21
CA HIS A 309 -12.46 -14.37 -33.64
C HIS A 309 -13.13 -15.57 -34.30
N ALA A 310 -12.78 -16.80 -33.94
CA ALA A 310 -13.40 -18.03 -34.44
C ALA A 310 -14.80 -18.24 -33.86
N LEU A 311 -15.06 -17.80 -32.63
CA LEU A 311 -16.37 -17.76 -31.99
C LEU A 311 -17.21 -16.68 -32.65
N LEU A 312 -16.69 -15.48 -32.90
CA LEU A 312 -17.37 -14.43 -33.68
C LEU A 312 -17.62 -14.85 -35.13
N HIS A 313 -16.68 -15.56 -35.77
CA HIS A 313 -16.80 -16.06 -37.13
C HIS A 313 -17.79 -17.24 -37.21
N ALA A 314 -17.73 -18.19 -36.26
CA ALA A 314 -18.65 -19.32 -36.15
C ALA A 314 -20.07 -18.89 -35.77
N LEU A 315 -20.23 -17.88 -34.89
CA LEU A 315 -21.50 -17.23 -34.58
C LEU A 315 -22.07 -16.43 -35.76
N SER A 316 -21.22 -16.00 -36.69
CA SER A 316 -21.64 -15.30 -37.90
C SER A 316 -21.93 -16.22 -39.10
N THR A 317 -21.53 -17.50 -39.08
CA THR A 317 -21.56 -18.36 -40.28
C THR A 317 -22.12 -19.78 -40.18
N SER A 318 -22.40 -20.39 -39.01
CA SER A 318 -22.74 -21.83 -38.98
C SER A 318 -24.06 -22.22 -38.29
N PRO A 319 -24.90 -23.09 -38.93
CA PRO A 319 -26.09 -23.69 -38.33
C PRO A 319 -25.80 -24.99 -37.54
N SER A 320 -25.61 -24.86 -36.21
CA SER A 320 -25.52 -25.93 -35.18
C SER A 320 -24.21 -26.77 -35.17
N PRO A 321 -23.64 -27.18 -34.00
CA PRO A 321 -24.27 -27.96 -32.90
C PRO A 321 -24.08 -27.38 -31.48
N PHE A 322 -23.47 -26.20 -31.31
CA PHE A 322 -23.30 -25.53 -30.01
C PHE A 322 -24.62 -25.11 -29.34
N ARG A 323 -25.76 -25.22 -30.06
CA ARG A 323 -27.11 -24.92 -29.57
C ARG A 323 -27.55 -25.80 -28.39
N ALA A 324 -26.99 -27.00 -28.23
CA ALA A 324 -27.36 -27.94 -27.16
C ALA A 324 -26.55 -27.75 -25.86
N LEU A 325 -25.39 -27.08 -25.93
CA LEU A 325 -24.47 -26.90 -24.79
C LEU A 325 -24.56 -25.50 -24.16
N ALA A 326 -25.24 -24.55 -24.80
CA ALA A 326 -25.44 -23.22 -24.27
C ALA A 326 -26.43 -23.26 -23.09
N PRO A 327 -26.05 -22.77 -21.89
CA PRO A 327 -26.96 -22.62 -20.76
C PRO A 327 -28.22 -21.85 -21.18
N THR A 328 -29.40 -22.35 -20.82
CA THR A 328 -30.72 -21.83 -21.26
C THR A 328 -30.94 -20.34 -20.97
N TRP A 329 -30.23 -19.77 -19.98
CA TRP A 329 -30.26 -18.34 -19.71
C TRP A 329 -29.52 -17.49 -20.76
N ILE A 330 -28.47 -18.03 -21.39
CA ILE A 330 -27.75 -17.39 -22.52
C ILE A 330 -28.64 -17.35 -23.76
N LEU A 331 -29.41 -18.41 -24.02
CA LEU A 331 -30.36 -18.45 -25.12
C LEU A 331 -31.51 -17.45 -24.93
N ARG A 332 -32.00 -17.27 -23.69
CA ARG A 332 -33.02 -16.26 -23.34
C ARG A 332 -32.51 -14.80 -23.41
N LEU A 333 -31.20 -14.60 -23.34
CA LEU A 333 -30.55 -13.30 -23.56
C LEU A 333 -30.38 -12.97 -25.05
N LEU A 334 -30.29 -14.01 -25.88
CA LEU A 334 -30.00 -13.87 -27.31
C LEU A 334 -31.26 -13.81 -28.18
N TYR A 335 -32.36 -14.42 -27.74
CA TYR A 335 -33.63 -14.56 -28.48
C TYR A 335 -34.85 -14.16 -27.65
N THR A 336 -35.87 -13.60 -28.29
CA THR A 336 -37.18 -13.32 -27.68
C THR A 336 -37.95 -14.62 -27.37
N ASN A 337 -38.93 -14.60 -26.45
CA ASN A 337 -39.74 -15.79 -26.13
C ASN A 337 -40.46 -16.37 -27.37
N GLN A 338 -40.78 -15.53 -28.36
CA GLN A 338 -41.40 -15.94 -29.62
C GLN A 338 -40.40 -16.68 -30.54
N GLU A 339 -39.15 -16.21 -30.61
CA GLU A 339 -38.07 -16.88 -31.34
C GLU A 339 -37.64 -18.18 -30.64
N LEU A 340 -37.70 -18.24 -29.30
CA LEU A 340 -37.44 -19.45 -28.53
C LEU A 340 -38.51 -20.54 -28.77
N ALA A 341 -39.78 -20.13 -28.95
CA ALA A 341 -40.89 -21.03 -29.23
C ALA A 341 -40.82 -21.63 -30.64
N GLN A 342 -40.28 -20.90 -31.62
CA GLN A 342 -40.03 -21.38 -32.98
C GLN A 342 -38.80 -22.32 -33.09
N LEU A 343 -38.04 -22.48 -32.00
CA LEU A 343 -36.79 -23.26 -31.95
C LEU A 343 -36.93 -24.61 -31.23
N GLN A 344 -38.12 -24.97 -30.73
CA GLN A 344 -38.38 -26.34 -30.29
C GLN A 344 -38.61 -27.24 -31.51
N PRO A 345 -37.85 -28.34 -31.68
CA PRO A 345 -38.06 -29.25 -32.81
C PRO A 345 -39.43 -29.93 -32.65
N GLU A 346 -40.23 -29.91 -33.72
CA GLU A 346 -41.39 -30.80 -33.84
C GLU A 346 -40.90 -32.24 -33.61
N GLY A 347 -41.34 -32.84 -32.50
CA GLY A 347 -41.05 -34.23 -32.21
C GLY A 347 -41.71 -35.11 -33.25
N GLY A 348 -40.90 -35.84 -34.02
CA GLY A 348 -41.41 -36.88 -34.90
C GLY A 348 -42.01 -38.02 -34.08
N THR A 349 -43.31 -38.24 -34.26
CA THR A 349 -43.93 -39.56 -34.09
C THR A 349 -44.72 -39.91 -35.34
N ASP A 350 -44.21 -40.92 -36.04
CA ASP A 350 -44.90 -41.94 -36.83
C ASP A 350 -45.86 -41.57 -37.98
N LYS A 351 -45.48 -42.10 -39.15
CA LYS A 351 -46.30 -42.79 -40.16
C LYS A 351 -47.42 -42.04 -40.93
N VAL A 352 -47.19 -41.99 -42.25
CA VAL A 352 -48.11 -42.38 -43.36
C VAL A 352 -49.17 -41.36 -43.84
N ASP A 353 -49.03 -41.02 -45.13
CA ASP A 353 -49.98 -40.63 -46.20
C ASP A 353 -51.01 -39.48 -46.06
N MET A 354 -50.83 -38.45 -46.92
CA MET A 354 -51.75 -37.77 -47.89
C MET A 354 -53.27 -37.57 -47.59
N PRO A 355 -54.00 -36.63 -48.26
CA PRO A 355 -53.64 -35.30 -48.80
C PRO A 355 -54.76 -34.21 -48.63
N ALA A 356 -54.42 -32.99 -49.12
CA ALA A 356 -55.26 -32.10 -49.95
C ALA A 356 -55.94 -30.82 -49.38
N THR A 357 -55.92 -29.82 -50.26
CA THR A 357 -56.79 -28.63 -50.44
C THR A 357 -56.34 -27.28 -49.83
N GLY A 358 -56.13 -26.27 -50.71
CA GLY A 358 -55.88 -24.85 -50.38
C GLY A 358 -57.20 -24.06 -50.19
N PRO A 359 -57.34 -22.77 -50.60
CA PRO A 359 -56.35 -21.70 -50.85
C PRO A 359 -56.74 -20.30 -50.26
N LYS A 360 -55.84 -19.30 -50.42
CA LYS A 360 -56.07 -17.85 -50.67
C LYS A 360 -56.66 -16.94 -49.56
N ALA A 361 -56.01 -15.80 -49.24
CA ALA A 361 -56.23 -14.40 -49.73
C ALA A 361 -56.62 -13.51 -48.51
N ALA A 362 -56.50 -12.18 -48.41
CA ALA A 362 -55.89 -11.07 -49.14
C ALA A 362 -56.03 -9.79 -48.25
N ASP A 363 -55.19 -8.78 -48.55
CA ASP A 363 -55.41 -7.32 -48.53
C ASP A 363 -55.84 -6.53 -47.27
N ASP A 364 -54.93 -5.64 -46.85
CA ASP A 364 -55.00 -4.16 -46.77
C ASP A 364 -56.31 -3.42 -46.40
N ALA A 365 -56.22 -2.49 -45.42
CA ALA A 365 -56.34 -1.03 -45.63
C ALA A 365 -56.83 -0.22 -44.38
N GLU A 366 -56.10 0.89 -44.14
CA GLU A 366 -56.52 2.27 -43.76
C GLU A 366 -57.27 2.66 -42.46
N ALA A 367 -56.55 3.49 -41.67
CA ALA A 367 -56.86 4.86 -41.18
C ALA A 367 -58.21 5.22 -40.49
N GLY A 368 -58.11 5.91 -39.34
CA GLY A 368 -59.15 6.85 -38.86
C GLY A 368 -59.26 7.03 -37.34
N THR A 369 -58.92 8.23 -36.87
CA THR A 369 -58.91 8.75 -35.48
C THR A 369 -60.28 9.05 -34.86
N THR A 370 -60.46 8.93 -33.53
CA THR A 370 -60.96 10.01 -32.60
C THR A 370 -61.04 9.60 -31.11
N SER A 371 -60.41 10.44 -30.27
CA SER A 371 -60.70 10.89 -28.89
C SER A 371 -61.48 10.03 -27.86
N GLY A 372 -60.89 9.91 -26.66
CA GLY A 372 -61.60 9.66 -25.41
C GLY A 372 -60.63 9.35 -24.25
N GLU A 373 -60.35 10.34 -23.40
CA GLU A 373 -59.52 10.22 -22.20
C GLU A 373 -60.02 9.14 -21.24
N ASN A 374 -59.11 8.29 -20.77
CA ASN A 374 -59.24 7.60 -19.49
C ASN A 374 -57.89 7.61 -18.79
N LEU A 375 -57.90 8.09 -17.54
CA LEU A 375 -56.80 8.10 -16.59
C LEU A 375 -56.17 6.70 -16.48
N GLY A 376 -54.97 6.53 -17.02
CA GLY A 376 -54.18 5.30 -16.92
C GLY A 376 -52.82 5.60 -16.29
N MET A 377 -52.39 4.71 -15.38
CA MET A 377 -51.08 4.66 -14.73
C MET A 377 -49.90 5.09 -15.63
N PRO A 378 -48.80 5.61 -15.05
CA PRO A 378 -47.56 5.82 -15.80
C PRO A 378 -47.17 4.53 -16.53
N PRO A 379 -46.77 4.60 -17.82
CA PRO A 379 -46.54 3.40 -18.62
C PRO A 379 -45.47 2.54 -17.95
N ALA A 380 -45.78 1.26 -17.80
CA ALA A 380 -44.86 0.25 -17.29
C ALA A 380 -43.53 0.37 -18.04
N PHE A 381 -42.46 0.52 -17.26
CA PHE A 381 -41.08 0.70 -17.68
C PHE A 381 -40.67 -0.40 -18.68
N ASN A 382 -40.49 -0.05 -19.96
CA ASN A 382 -40.18 -1.04 -21.00
C ASN A 382 -38.68 -1.34 -21.03
N THR A 383 -38.24 -2.25 -20.17
CA THR A 383 -36.85 -2.74 -20.03
C THR A 383 -36.27 -3.33 -21.31
N ASN A 384 -37.10 -3.79 -22.25
CA ASN A 384 -36.66 -4.41 -23.51
C ASN A 384 -35.97 -3.42 -24.44
N ASN A 385 -36.33 -2.13 -24.40
CA ASN A 385 -35.70 -1.10 -25.25
C ASN A 385 -34.29 -0.73 -24.79
N ALA A 386 -33.99 -0.80 -23.48
CA ALA A 386 -32.66 -0.53 -22.95
C ALA A 386 -31.68 -1.67 -23.31
N PHE A 387 -32.11 -2.92 -23.10
CA PHE A 387 -31.30 -4.10 -23.45
C PHE A 387 -30.99 -4.18 -24.95
N THR A 388 -31.95 -3.89 -25.81
CA THR A 388 -31.75 -3.91 -27.27
C THR A 388 -30.74 -2.85 -27.73
N LYS A 389 -30.80 -1.64 -27.16
CA LYS A 389 -29.83 -0.58 -27.43
C LYS A 389 -28.41 -0.92 -26.95
N VAL A 390 -28.29 -1.56 -25.78
CA VAL A 390 -27.00 -2.02 -25.25
C VAL A 390 -26.41 -3.14 -26.12
N LYS A 391 -27.23 -4.12 -26.52
CA LYS A 391 -26.83 -5.21 -27.44
C LYS A 391 -26.32 -4.68 -28.77
N ALA A 392 -27.03 -3.74 -29.38
CA ALA A 392 -26.61 -3.09 -30.62
C ALA A 392 -25.29 -2.29 -30.47
N TYR A 393 -25.08 -1.63 -29.31
CA TYR A 393 -23.82 -0.95 -29.02
C TYR A 393 -22.65 -1.91 -28.85
N LEU A 394 -22.85 -3.07 -28.20
CA LEU A 394 -21.80 -4.08 -28.02
C LEU A 394 -21.34 -4.70 -29.35
N GLN A 395 -22.27 -4.89 -30.28
CA GLN A 395 -21.99 -5.38 -31.63
C GLN A 395 -21.39 -4.30 -32.55
N SER A 396 -21.42 -3.03 -32.12
CA SER A 396 -20.78 -1.93 -32.84
C SER A 396 -19.26 -1.97 -32.66
N LYS A 397 -18.55 -1.30 -33.57
CA LYS A 397 -17.09 -1.06 -33.45
C LYS A 397 -16.69 -0.49 -32.08
N GLY A 398 -17.53 0.38 -31.50
CA GLY A 398 -17.29 0.97 -30.18
C GLY A 398 -17.41 -0.05 -29.03
N GLY A 399 -18.31 -1.03 -29.14
CA GLY A 399 -18.41 -2.13 -28.19
C GLY A 399 -17.24 -3.10 -28.26
N LEU A 400 -16.73 -3.37 -29.47
CA LEU A 400 -15.54 -4.19 -29.69
C LEU A 400 -14.28 -3.52 -29.12
N ASP A 401 -14.13 -2.21 -29.36
CA ASP A 401 -13.05 -1.42 -28.77
C ASP A 401 -13.14 -1.40 -27.24
N LEU A 402 -14.34 -1.29 -26.67
CA LEU A 402 -14.56 -1.38 -25.22
C LEU A 402 -14.07 -2.73 -24.67
N ALA A 403 -14.48 -3.85 -25.27
CA ALA A 403 -14.09 -5.19 -24.85
C ALA A 403 -12.56 -5.39 -24.88
N ARG A 404 -11.89 -4.83 -25.90
CA ARG A 404 -10.43 -4.85 -26.00
C ARG A 404 -9.75 -4.13 -24.82
N HIS A 405 -10.25 -2.96 -24.42
CA HIS A 405 -9.70 -2.23 -23.28
C HIS A 405 -9.97 -2.94 -21.93
N VAL A 406 -11.12 -3.60 -21.79
CA VAL A 406 -11.41 -4.45 -20.62
C VAL A 406 -10.44 -5.62 -20.56
N LEU A 407 -10.23 -6.36 -21.65
CA LEU A 407 -9.28 -7.47 -21.73
C LEU A 407 -7.86 -7.02 -21.35
N PHE A 408 -7.41 -5.87 -21.88
CA PHE A 408 -6.11 -5.32 -21.51
C PHE A 408 -6.00 -4.98 -20.03
N LEU A 409 -7.05 -4.40 -19.43
CA LEU A 409 -7.02 -4.10 -18.00
C LEU A 409 -6.92 -5.41 -17.20
N SER A 410 -7.68 -6.43 -17.57
CA SER A 410 -7.62 -7.76 -16.94
C SER A 410 -6.22 -8.39 -17.03
N LEU A 411 -5.54 -8.29 -18.18
CA LEU A 411 -4.17 -8.79 -18.34
C LEU A 411 -3.16 -8.06 -17.44
N VAL A 412 -3.29 -6.73 -17.30
CA VAL A 412 -2.41 -5.98 -16.39
C VAL A 412 -2.71 -6.31 -14.93
N MET A 413 -3.98 -6.54 -14.56
CA MET A 413 -4.34 -6.98 -13.21
C MET A 413 -3.80 -8.38 -12.91
N LEU A 414 -3.90 -9.31 -13.85
CA LEU A 414 -3.32 -10.64 -13.72
C LEU A 414 -1.81 -10.58 -13.53
N TYR A 415 -1.14 -9.71 -14.29
CA TYR A 415 0.29 -9.50 -14.13
C TYR A 415 0.64 -8.92 -12.75
N ALA A 416 -0.14 -7.96 -12.25
CA ALA A 416 0.03 -7.41 -10.92
C ALA A 416 -0.20 -8.46 -9.82
N ASP A 417 -1.16 -9.35 -10.00
CA ASP A 417 -1.45 -10.46 -9.08
C ASP A 417 -0.33 -11.50 -9.10
N ALA A 418 0.20 -11.84 -10.28
CA ALA A 418 1.38 -12.69 -10.39
C ALA A 418 2.64 -12.07 -9.77
N ALA A 419 2.71 -10.74 -9.63
CA ALA A 419 3.86 -10.03 -9.06
C ALA A 419 3.73 -9.74 -7.56
N ASP A 420 2.52 -9.50 -7.04
CA ASP A 420 2.29 -9.08 -5.64
C ASP A 420 1.02 -9.67 -4.98
N GLY A 421 0.39 -10.62 -5.66
CA GLY A 421 -0.79 -11.33 -5.18
C GLY A 421 -0.49 -12.36 -4.09
N ASP A 422 -1.28 -13.43 -4.08
CA ASP A 422 -1.11 -14.53 -3.13
C ASP A 422 0.29 -15.15 -3.27
N PRO A 423 1.02 -15.42 -2.17
CA PRO A 423 2.30 -16.12 -2.21
C PRO A 423 2.31 -17.43 -3.01
N SER A 424 1.16 -18.11 -3.13
CA SER A 424 1.00 -19.33 -3.91
C SER A 424 0.98 -19.12 -5.44
N ILE A 425 0.64 -17.91 -5.91
CA ILE A 425 0.51 -17.56 -7.34
C ILE A 425 1.67 -16.66 -7.80
N LYS A 426 2.46 -16.15 -6.85
CA LYS A 426 3.57 -15.23 -7.10
C LYS A 426 4.67 -15.85 -7.97
N LEU A 427 4.91 -15.26 -9.14
CA LEU A 427 5.93 -15.70 -10.10
C LEU A 427 7.33 -15.18 -9.78
N TRP A 428 7.43 -13.98 -9.18
CA TRP A 428 8.71 -13.32 -8.94
C TRP A 428 9.01 -13.19 -7.45
N PRO A 429 10.25 -13.46 -7.02
CA PRO A 429 10.63 -13.27 -5.62
C PRO A 429 10.63 -11.79 -5.23
N SER A 430 10.62 -11.55 -3.91
CA SER A 430 10.73 -10.22 -3.32
C SER A 430 12.07 -10.02 -2.63
N ALA A 431 12.64 -8.82 -2.76
CA ALA A 431 13.83 -8.41 -2.04
C ALA A 431 13.56 -7.19 -1.14
N PRO A 432 14.30 -7.04 -0.03
CA PRO A 432 14.21 -5.83 0.78
C PRO A 432 14.65 -4.60 -0.03
N ARG A 433 14.00 -3.46 0.23
CA ARG A 433 14.38 -2.18 -0.37
C ARG A 433 15.76 -1.76 0.12
N GLN A 434 16.60 -1.29 -0.79
CA GLN A 434 17.93 -0.78 -0.48
C GLN A 434 17.93 0.73 -0.69
N TYR A 435 18.55 1.48 0.22
CA TYR A 435 18.68 2.94 0.09
C TYR A 435 20.14 3.34 -0.05
N SER A 436 20.45 4.09 -1.11
CA SER A 436 21.71 4.83 -1.24
C SER A 436 21.37 6.26 -1.62
N ARG A 437 21.86 7.19 -0.80
CA ARG A 437 21.63 8.63 -1.00
C ARG A 437 22.21 9.12 -2.31
N ASP A 438 23.44 8.69 -2.63
CA ASP A 438 24.15 9.10 -3.83
C ASP A 438 23.48 8.55 -5.08
N LEU A 439 23.04 7.29 -5.05
CA LEU A 439 22.29 6.70 -6.16
C LEU A 439 20.95 7.40 -6.36
N PHE A 440 20.22 7.66 -5.27
CA PHE A 440 18.94 8.37 -5.32
C PHE A 440 19.11 9.77 -5.92
N ALA A 441 20.12 10.53 -5.48
CA ALA A 441 20.42 11.85 -6.01
C ALA A 441 20.85 11.79 -7.48
N PHE A 442 21.75 10.86 -7.83
CA PHE A 442 22.22 10.64 -9.19
C PHE A 442 21.06 10.35 -10.15
N LEU A 443 20.14 9.45 -9.79
CA LEU A 443 18.99 9.11 -10.64
C LEU A 443 18.06 10.31 -10.87
N ASN A 444 17.80 11.12 -9.85
CA ASN A 444 16.99 12.32 -9.99
C ASN A 444 17.67 13.38 -10.88
N VAL A 445 18.98 13.59 -10.71
CA VAL A 445 19.75 14.52 -11.55
C VAL A 445 19.85 14.02 -13.00
N ALA A 446 20.12 12.73 -13.20
CA ALA A 446 20.22 12.12 -14.52
C ALA A 446 18.88 12.21 -15.27
N LEU A 447 17.76 11.92 -14.60
CA LEU A 447 16.44 12.06 -15.21
C LEU A 447 16.09 13.52 -15.47
N GLY A 448 16.46 14.44 -14.58
CA GLY A 448 16.33 15.88 -14.80
C GLY A 448 17.10 16.34 -16.05
N ALA A 449 18.35 15.89 -16.21
CA ALA A 449 19.15 16.18 -17.41
C ALA A 449 18.51 15.60 -18.67
N ALA A 450 18.02 14.36 -18.62
CA ALA A 450 17.28 13.76 -19.74
C ALA A 450 16.00 14.55 -20.08
N ALA A 451 15.27 15.04 -19.07
CA ALA A 451 14.08 15.85 -19.27
C ALA A 451 14.38 17.21 -19.93
N LEU A 452 15.52 17.83 -19.62
CA LEU A 452 15.98 19.06 -20.29
C LEU A 452 16.20 18.87 -21.80
N LEU A 453 16.59 17.67 -22.24
CA LEU A 453 16.70 17.33 -23.67
C LEU A 453 15.34 17.23 -24.38
N THR A 454 14.23 17.29 -23.65
CA THR A 454 12.86 17.17 -24.18
C THR A 454 12.06 18.46 -24.12
N ILE A 455 12.72 19.61 -23.94
CA ILE A 455 12.05 20.90 -23.82
C ILE A 455 11.25 21.23 -25.10
N LYS A 456 9.98 21.59 -24.92
CA LYS A 456 9.07 22.02 -26.00
C LYS A 456 8.36 23.33 -25.65
N PRO A 457 7.98 24.13 -26.67
CA PRO A 457 7.15 25.30 -26.42
C PRO A 457 5.75 24.87 -25.94
N SER A 458 5.20 25.63 -25.00
CA SER A 458 3.85 25.47 -24.46
C SER A 458 2.89 26.26 -25.35
N TRP A 459 2.08 25.56 -26.15
CA TRP A 459 1.19 26.19 -27.13
C TRP A 459 0.16 27.12 -26.47
N SER A 460 0.05 28.37 -26.94
CA SER A 460 -1.03 29.29 -26.56
C SER A 460 -2.25 29.07 -27.44
N THR A 461 -3.35 28.55 -26.89
CA THR A 461 -4.58 28.22 -27.63
C THR A 461 -5.46 29.44 -27.94
N LYS A 462 -5.01 30.67 -27.63
CA LYS A 462 -5.85 31.88 -27.72
C LYS A 462 -5.27 33.06 -28.52
N GLY A 463 -4.34 32.82 -29.45
CA GLY A 463 -4.08 33.79 -30.51
C GLY A 463 -2.70 33.71 -31.11
N GLY A 464 -2.61 33.24 -32.37
CA GLY A 464 -1.44 33.39 -33.24
C GLY A 464 -0.11 32.90 -32.66
N CYS A 465 0.96 33.05 -33.44
CA CYS A 465 2.31 32.62 -33.08
C CYS A 465 3.00 33.51 -32.02
N GLU A 466 2.29 34.49 -31.40
CA GLU A 466 2.92 35.57 -30.62
C GLU A 466 2.32 35.81 -29.22
N ALA A 467 1.28 35.08 -28.78
CA ALA A 467 0.70 35.29 -27.44
C ALA A 467 1.43 34.50 -26.34
N ASP A 468 1.93 35.20 -25.32
CA ASP A 468 2.51 34.62 -24.09
C ASP A 468 1.60 33.55 -23.47
N ALA A 469 2.19 32.45 -23.01
CA ALA A 469 1.43 31.41 -22.32
C ALA A 469 0.81 31.96 -21.01
N VAL A 470 -0.40 31.50 -20.70
CA VAL A 470 -1.12 31.87 -19.47
C VAL A 470 -0.40 31.28 -18.26
N ILE A 471 -0.48 31.97 -17.11
CA ILE A 471 0.05 31.48 -15.83
C ILE A 471 -0.52 30.08 -15.55
N LEU A 472 0.34 29.11 -15.23
CA LEU A 472 -0.04 27.71 -14.98
C LEU A 472 -0.81 27.10 -16.15
N ASN A 473 -0.21 27.12 -17.33
CA ASN A 473 -0.78 26.43 -18.48
C ASN A 473 -0.83 24.91 -18.23
N ARG A 474 -1.66 24.20 -19.02
CA ARG A 474 -1.88 22.76 -18.84
C ARG A 474 -0.58 21.96 -18.88
N GLU A 475 0.28 22.22 -19.86
CA GLU A 475 1.54 21.46 -20.00
C GLU A 475 2.49 21.69 -18.83
N GLN A 476 2.55 22.90 -18.28
CA GLN A 476 3.32 23.18 -17.06
C GLN A 476 2.74 22.48 -15.83
N THR A 477 1.42 22.41 -15.69
CA THR A 477 0.81 21.68 -14.58
C THR A 477 1.04 20.18 -14.68
N GLU A 478 1.02 19.62 -15.89
CA GLU A 478 1.37 18.21 -16.10
C GLU A 478 2.86 17.96 -15.90
N GLU A 479 3.74 18.85 -16.37
CA GLU A 479 5.18 18.81 -16.07
C GLU A 479 5.44 18.81 -14.57
N TRP A 480 4.75 19.69 -13.84
CA TRP A 480 4.85 19.79 -12.39
C TRP A 480 4.47 18.48 -11.70
N LYS A 481 3.31 17.91 -12.07
CA LYS A 481 2.91 16.59 -11.57
C LYS A 481 3.93 15.51 -11.94
N GLY A 482 4.49 15.54 -13.14
CA GLY A 482 5.40 14.51 -13.61
C GLY A 482 6.68 14.41 -12.81
N TRP A 483 7.37 15.53 -12.57
CA TRP A 483 8.61 15.48 -11.78
C TRP A 483 8.32 15.15 -10.31
N MET A 484 7.21 15.66 -9.73
CA MET A 484 6.80 15.28 -8.38
C MET A 484 6.53 13.77 -8.29
N GLN A 485 5.83 13.21 -9.29
CA GLN A 485 5.49 11.79 -9.35
C GLN A 485 6.74 10.93 -9.39
N VAL A 486 7.74 11.28 -10.19
CA VAL A 486 9.01 10.53 -10.24
C VAL A 486 9.65 10.46 -8.87
N VAL A 487 9.83 11.61 -8.22
CA VAL A 487 10.48 11.65 -6.89
C VAL A 487 9.64 10.87 -5.87
N PHE A 488 8.31 10.97 -5.96
CA PHE A 488 7.36 10.26 -5.12
C PHE A 488 7.48 8.74 -5.23
N VAL A 489 7.55 8.21 -6.46
CA VAL A 489 7.66 6.76 -6.65
C VAL A 489 9.07 6.25 -6.30
N LEU A 490 10.13 7.00 -6.62
CA LEU A 490 11.50 6.65 -6.21
C LEU A 490 11.64 6.63 -4.68
N TYR A 491 10.96 7.54 -3.98
CA TYR A 491 10.90 7.54 -2.52
C TYR A 491 10.37 6.20 -1.98
N HIS A 492 9.31 5.65 -2.57
CA HIS A 492 8.78 4.34 -2.16
C HIS A 492 9.73 3.20 -2.51
N TYR A 493 10.29 3.22 -3.73
CA TYR A 493 11.21 2.19 -4.20
C TYR A 493 12.44 2.03 -3.31
N PHE A 494 13.12 3.13 -3.04
CA PHE A 494 14.36 3.12 -2.26
C PHE A 494 14.12 3.29 -0.75
N ALA A 495 12.88 3.44 -0.29
CA ALA A 495 12.55 3.76 1.11
C ALA A 495 13.31 5.00 1.65
N ALA A 496 13.39 6.07 0.84
CA ALA A 496 14.22 7.25 1.09
C ALA A 496 13.66 8.16 2.19
N LYS A 497 13.66 7.69 3.45
CA LYS A 497 13.03 8.35 4.62
C LYS A 497 13.41 9.82 4.80
N GLU A 498 14.64 10.21 4.44
CA GLU A 498 15.11 11.61 4.55
C GLU A 498 14.31 12.59 3.68
N THR A 499 13.64 12.11 2.63
CA THR A 499 12.85 12.94 1.72
C THR A 499 11.37 13.05 2.11
N TYR A 500 10.95 12.40 3.21
CA TYR A 500 9.54 12.34 3.64
C TYR A 500 8.88 13.72 3.73
N ASN A 501 9.54 14.70 4.36
CA ASN A 501 8.98 16.05 4.53
C ASN A 501 8.72 16.72 3.18
N MET A 502 9.61 16.50 2.20
CA MET A 502 9.47 17.02 0.83
C MET A 502 8.33 16.32 0.08
N ILE A 503 8.24 14.99 0.20
CA ILE A 503 7.14 14.20 -0.36
C ILE A 503 5.78 14.69 0.14
N ARG A 504 5.68 15.08 1.42
CA ARG A 504 4.48 15.68 1.98
C ARG A 504 4.10 16.99 1.27
N VAL A 505 5.05 17.84 0.91
CA VAL A 505 4.77 19.07 0.12
C VAL A 505 4.20 18.71 -1.26
N PHE A 506 4.65 17.62 -1.87
CA PHE A 506 4.12 17.19 -3.18
C PHE A 506 2.66 16.75 -3.06
N ILE A 507 2.31 16.00 -2.02
CA ILE A 507 0.91 15.60 -1.77
C ILE A 507 0.04 16.86 -1.57
N ALA A 508 0.50 17.82 -0.75
CA ALA A 508 -0.17 19.10 -0.58
C ALA A 508 -0.36 19.85 -1.92
N ALA A 509 0.64 19.82 -2.81
CA ALA A 509 0.54 20.40 -4.15
C ALA A 509 -0.50 19.70 -5.03
N TYR A 510 -0.61 18.37 -4.99
CA TYR A 510 -1.65 17.62 -5.70
C TYR A 510 -3.06 18.00 -5.20
N VAL A 511 -3.24 18.11 -3.89
CA VAL A 511 -4.52 18.53 -3.29
C VAL A 511 -4.84 19.98 -3.67
N TRP A 512 -3.85 20.87 -3.62
CA TRP A 512 -3.98 22.26 -4.09
C TRP A 512 -4.38 22.33 -5.56
N MET A 513 -3.77 21.53 -6.45
CA MET A 513 -4.14 21.46 -7.87
C MET A 513 -5.57 20.98 -8.08
N THR A 514 -6.06 20.10 -7.20
CA THR A 514 -7.45 19.61 -7.23
C THR A 514 -8.41 20.74 -6.91
N GLY A 515 -8.11 21.54 -5.89
CA GLY A 515 -8.82 22.78 -5.58
C GLY A 515 -8.81 23.75 -6.75
N PHE A 516 -7.61 24.09 -7.24
CA PHE A 516 -7.40 25.07 -8.31
C PHE A 516 -8.09 24.70 -9.63
N GLY A 517 -7.84 23.47 -10.11
CA GLY A 517 -8.32 23.02 -11.41
C GLY A 517 -9.83 22.83 -11.46
N ASN A 518 -10.42 22.22 -10.43
CA ASN A 518 -11.87 22.00 -10.39
C ASN A 518 -12.63 23.31 -10.12
N PHE A 519 -12.12 24.20 -9.26
CA PHE A 519 -12.71 25.53 -9.07
C PHE A 519 -12.73 26.30 -10.40
N SER A 520 -11.60 26.35 -11.10
CA SER A 520 -11.50 27.02 -12.40
C SER A 520 -12.50 26.46 -13.41
N TYR A 521 -12.69 25.13 -13.44
CA TYR A 521 -13.68 24.49 -14.29
C TYR A 521 -15.11 24.95 -13.95
N PHE A 522 -15.53 24.84 -12.69
CA PHE A 522 -16.90 25.21 -12.29
C PHE A 522 -17.17 26.70 -12.39
N TYR A 523 -16.18 27.54 -12.12
CA TYR A 523 -16.30 28.99 -12.22
C TYR A 523 -16.48 29.45 -13.67
N ILE A 524 -15.73 28.86 -14.61
CA ILE A 524 -15.74 29.25 -16.03
C ILE A 524 -16.84 28.53 -16.82
N ARG A 525 -16.96 27.21 -16.66
CA ARG A 525 -17.88 26.38 -17.46
C ARG A 525 -19.29 26.34 -16.91
N LYS A 526 -19.48 26.66 -15.61
CA LYS A 526 -20.77 26.61 -14.90
C LYS A 526 -21.51 25.26 -15.05
N ASP A 527 -20.77 24.17 -15.31
CA ASP A 527 -21.30 22.82 -15.49
C ASP A 527 -21.30 22.08 -14.15
N PHE A 528 -22.47 22.02 -13.52
CA PHE A 528 -22.70 21.33 -12.26
C PHE A 528 -23.43 19.98 -12.43
N SER A 529 -23.40 19.41 -13.64
CA SER A 529 -24.15 18.19 -13.95
C SER A 529 -23.68 16.97 -13.14
N MET A 530 -24.60 16.04 -12.87
CA MET A 530 -24.28 14.74 -12.26
C MET A 530 -23.40 13.88 -13.19
N VAL A 531 -23.45 14.11 -14.50
CA VAL A 531 -22.55 13.47 -15.47
C VAL A 531 -21.10 13.91 -15.22
N ARG A 532 -20.87 15.21 -14.97
CA ARG A 532 -19.54 15.72 -14.59
C ARG A 532 -19.05 15.10 -13.28
N LEU A 533 -19.91 15.03 -12.27
CA LEU A 533 -19.60 14.38 -10.99
C LEU A 533 -19.18 12.92 -11.22
N THR A 534 -20.00 12.14 -11.93
CA THR A 534 -19.77 10.72 -12.21
C THR A 534 -18.47 10.50 -12.99
N LYS A 535 -18.19 11.34 -13.99
CA LYS A 535 -16.96 11.24 -14.79
C LYS A 535 -15.71 11.48 -13.94
N MET A 536 -15.78 12.41 -12.99
CA MET A 536 -14.68 12.65 -12.06
C MET A 536 -14.53 11.52 -11.04
N MET A 537 -15.63 10.97 -10.51
CA MET A 537 -15.59 9.80 -9.64
C MET A 537 -14.98 8.59 -10.34
N PHE A 538 -15.35 8.34 -11.60
CA PHE A 538 -14.77 7.28 -12.42
C PHE A 538 -13.26 7.49 -12.58
N ARG A 539 -12.84 8.69 -12.99
CA ARG A 539 -11.42 8.98 -13.23
C ARG A 539 -10.55 8.78 -11.97
N LEU A 540 -11.05 9.15 -10.80
CA LEU A 540 -10.30 9.07 -9.55
C LEU A 540 -10.32 7.67 -8.92
N ASN A 541 -11.42 6.93 -9.08
CA ASN A 541 -11.66 5.72 -8.29
C ASN A 541 -11.73 4.43 -9.10
N PHE A 542 -12.00 4.46 -10.41
CA PHE A 542 -12.22 3.24 -11.18
C PHE A 542 -11.03 2.26 -11.11
N LEU A 543 -9.82 2.75 -11.37
CA LEU A 543 -8.63 1.90 -11.38
C LEU A 543 -8.34 1.31 -10.00
N VAL A 544 -8.36 2.14 -8.95
CA VAL A 544 -8.11 1.67 -7.58
C VAL A 544 -9.17 0.66 -7.15
N THR A 545 -10.45 0.86 -7.51
CA THR A 545 -11.50 -0.12 -7.23
C THR A 545 -11.21 -1.47 -7.89
N VAL A 546 -10.83 -1.47 -9.17
CA VAL A 546 -10.46 -2.71 -9.89
C VAL A 546 -9.27 -3.40 -9.23
N VAL A 547 -8.25 -2.64 -8.83
CA VAL A 547 -7.05 -3.18 -8.16
C VAL A 547 -7.39 -3.73 -6.76
N CYS A 548 -8.23 -3.05 -5.98
CA CYS A 548 -8.66 -3.52 -4.66
C CYS A 548 -9.40 -4.85 -4.74
N PHE A 549 -10.31 -4.99 -5.70
CA PHE A 549 -11.01 -6.25 -5.93
C PHE A 549 -10.11 -7.34 -6.50
N GLY A 550 -9.22 -6.99 -7.43
CA GLY A 550 -8.33 -7.96 -8.03
C GLY A 550 -7.32 -8.53 -7.03
N LEU A 551 -6.66 -7.67 -6.27
CA LEU A 551 -5.58 -8.06 -5.36
C LEU A 551 -6.04 -8.25 -3.90
N GLN A 552 -7.35 -8.14 -3.64
CA GLN A 552 -7.96 -8.25 -2.31
C GLN A 552 -7.28 -7.32 -1.28
N ARG A 553 -7.05 -6.06 -1.65
CA ARG A 553 -6.41 -5.03 -0.81
C ARG A 553 -7.43 -3.99 -0.32
N GLN A 554 -7.17 -3.43 0.86
CA GLN A 554 -7.99 -2.37 1.44
C GLN A 554 -7.82 -1.06 0.66
N TYR A 555 -8.92 -0.34 0.40
CA TYR A 555 -8.92 0.92 -0.38
C TYR A 555 -7.95 1.97 0.18
N MET A 556 -7.82 2.06 1.51
CA MET A 556 -6.94 3.01 2.18
C MET A 556 -5.44 2.80 1.92
N LEU A 557 -5.02 1.64 1.39
CA LEU A 557 -3.65 1.47 0.88
C LEU A 557 -3.34 2.52 -0.21
N TYR A 558 -4.35 2.92 -0.97
CA TYR A 558 -4.27 3.91 -2.05
C TYR A 558 -4.92 5.25 -1.65
N TYR A 559 -4.71 5.68 -0.40
CA TYR A 559 -5.39 6.83 0.21
C TYR A 559 -5.40 8.12 -0.62
N VAL A 560 -4.42 8.31 -1.52
CA VAL A 560 -4.37 9.48 -2.43
C VAL A 560 -5.65 9.58 -3.26
N CYS A 561 -6.24 8.46 -3.71
CA CYS A 561 -7.52 8.47 -4.44
C CYS A 561 -8.68 8.98 -3.57
N ALA A 562 -8.73 8.53 -2.32
CA ALA A 562 -9.73 8.96 -1.33
C ALA A 562 -9.59 10.45 -1.02
N LEU A 563 -8.34 10.90 -0.81
CA LEU A 563 -7.99 12.29 -0.53
C LEU A 563 -8.41 13.22 -1.67
N HIS A 564 -8.12 12.85 -2.92
CA HIS A 564 -8.54 13.61 -4.10
C HIS A 564 -10.06 13.61 -4.31
N THR A 565 -10.72 12.50 -4.01
CA THR A 565 -12.19 12.39 -4.07
C THR A 565 -12.83 13.35 -3.07
N PHE A 566 -12.36 13.34 -1.82
CA PHE A 566 -12.83 14.25 -0.79
C PHE A 566 -12.57 15.73 -1.18
N ALA A 567 -11.36 16.05 -1.62
CA ALA A 567 -11.01 17.39 -2.10
C ALA A 567 -11.91 17.85 -3.26
N PHE A 568 -12.19 16.98 -4.22
CA PHE A 568 -13.10 17.29 -5.33
C PHE A 568 -14.52 17.55 -4.84
N LEU A 569 -15.04 16.73 -3.92
CA LEU A 569 -16.38 16.89 -3.36
C LEU A 569 -16.52 18.21 -2.59
N GLN A 570 -15.51 18.59 -1.81
CA GLN A 570 -15.48 19.90 -1.15
C GLN A 570 -15.63 21.05 -2.16
N VAL A 571 -14.86 21.01 -3.26
CA VAL A 571 -14.95 22.03 -4.31
C VAL A 571 -16.33 22.00 -4.99
N TYR A 572 -16.83 20.82 -5.36
CA TYR A 572 -18.10 20.66 -6.05
C TYR A 572 -19.26 21.20 -5.22
N VAL A 573 -19.38 20.76 -3.95
CA VAL A 573 -20.45 21.20 -3.03
C VAL A 573 -20.37 22.70 -2.79
N THR A 574 -19.18 23.24 -2.50
CA THR A 574 -18.99 24.67 -2.26
C THR A 574 -19.39 25.50 -3.48
N MET A 575 -19.05 25.06 -4.69
CA MET A 575 -19.39 25.77 -5.92
C MET A 575 -20.86 25.60 -6.31
N TYR A 576 -21.49 24.48 -5.97
CA TYR A 576 -22.88 24.17 -6.30
C TYR A 576 -23.90 24.95 -5.45
N ILE A 577 -23.69 25.02 -4.14
CA ILE A 577 -24.62 25.69 -3.20
C ILE A 577 -24.77 27.16 -3.58
N GLY A 578 -25.95 27.63 -3.98
CA GLY A 578 -26.13 29.04 -4.38
C GLY A 578 -25.29 29.45 -5.60
N HIS A 579 -25.03 28.53 -6.53
CA HIS A 579 -24.17 28.75 -7.70
C HIS A 579 -24.51 29.99 -8.55
N ALA A 580 -25.78 30.42 -8.56
CA ALA A 580 -26.24 31.62 -9.26
C ALA A 580 -25.54 32.91 -8.76
N SER A 581 -25.10 32.95 -7.51
CA SER A 581 -24.42 34.10 -6.89
C SER A 581 -22.89 34.00 -6.88
N ASN A 582 -22.31 32.99 -7.53
CA ASN A 582 -20.85 32.75 -7.51
C ASN A 582 -20.01 33.90 -8.10
N GLU A 583 -20.62 34.83 -8.83
CA GLU A 583 -19.93 35.99 -9.41
C GLU A 583 -19.81 37.16 -8.44
N SER A 584 -20.62 37.18 -7.38
CA SER A 584 -20.51 38.17 -6.31
C SER A 584 -19.26 37.91 -5.48
N VAL A 585 -18.41 38.92 -5.35
CA VAL A 585 -17.17 38.86 -4.57
C VAL A 585 -17.48 38.53 -3.12
N ALA A 586 -18.43 39.24 -2.50
CA ALA A 586 -18.80 39.02 -1.11
C ALA A 586 -19.30 37.58 -0.87
N PHE A 587 -20.10 37.05 -1.79
CA PHE A 587 -20.64 35.70 -1.67
C PHE A 587 -19.55 34.62 -1.84
N MET A 588 -18.66 34.78 -2.83
CA MET A 588 -17.55 33.85 -3.05
C MET A 588 -16.55 33.88 -1.88
N THR A 589 -16.18 35.07 -1.41
CA THR A 589 -15.33 35.21 -0.21
C THR A 589 -15.97 34.57 1.01
N GLY A 590 -17.27 34.80 1.24
CA GLY A 590 -18.03 34.17 2.32
C GLY A 590 -17.99 32.64 2.26
N LYS A 591 -18.12 32.05 1.07
CA LYS A 591 -18.00 30.60 0.86
C LYS A 591 -16.60 30.06 1.18
N LEU A 592 -15.55 30.74 0.74
CA LEU A 592 -14.19 30.32 1.03
C LEU A 592 -13.90 30.40 2.52
N CYS A 593 -14.34 31.46 3.20
CA CYS A 593 -14.25 31.58 4.67
C CYS A 593 -15.04 30.48 5.38
N ALA A 594 -16.27 30.19 4.94
CA ALA A 594 -17.08 29.11 5.50
C ALA A 594 -16.41 27.74 5.32
N LEU A 595 -15.74 27.51 4.19
CA LEU A 595 -15.00 26.27 3.94
C LEU A 595 -13.75 26.14 4.83
N VAL A 596 -13.04 27.25 5.11
CA VAL A 596 -11.96 27.26 6.13
C VAL A 596 -12.51 26.87 7.50
N VAL A 597 -13.62 27.48 7.93
CA VAL A 597 -14.26 27.17 9.22
C VAL A 597 -14.73 25.72 9.27
N PHE A 598 -15.33 25.22 8.18
CA PHE A 598 -15.73 23.82 8.06
C PHE A 598 -14.54 22.87 8.24
N ASN A 599 -13.42 23.13 7.57
CA ASN A 599 -12.22 22.29 7.71
C ASN A 599 -11.63 22.37 9.12
N PHE A 600 -11.57 23.55 9.74
CA PHE A 600 -11.15 23.69 11.13
C PHE A 600 -12.03 22.87 12.07
N VAL A 601 -13.36 22.98 11.95
CA VAL A 601 -14.32 22.21 12.77
C VAL A 601 -14.17 20.71 12.54
N LEU A 602 -13.99 20.29 11.29
CA LEU A 602 -13.90 18.88 10.94
C LEU A 602 -12.61 18.22 11.44
N PHE A 603 -11.47 18.93 11.38
CA PHE A 603 -10.14 18.34 11.58
C PHE A 603 -9.43 18.77 12.86
N ASP A 604 -9.68 19.99 13.36
CA ASP A 604 -8.99 20.53 14.54
C ASP A 604 -9.82 20.35 15.82
N ILE A 605 -11.15 20.12 15.72
CA ILE A 605 -12.00 19.83 16.89
C ILE A 605 -12.04 18.32 17.16
N PRO A 606 -11.60 17.85 18.34
CA PRO A 606 -11.60 16.43 18.67
C PRO A 606 -12.99 15.79 18.59
N GLY A 607 -13.06 14.59 17.99
CA GLY A 607 -14.28 13.78 17.92
C GLY A 607 -15.22 14.11 16.75
N VAL A 608 -15.16 15.31 16.17
CA VAL A 608 -16.02 15.68 15.03
C VAL A 608 -15.72 14.82 13.82
N PHE A 609 -14.43 14.65 13.48
CA PHE A 609 -14.01 13.81 12.35
C PHE A 609 -14.59 12.40 12.43
N GLU A 610 -14.49 11.78 13.60
CA GLU A 610 -14.90 10.38 13.78
C GLU A 610 -16.41 10.21 13.64
N VAL A 611 -17.19 11.18 14.13
CA VAL A 611 -18.65 11.18 13.96
C VAL A 611 -19.04 11.36 12.49
N VAL A 612 -18.38 12.28 11.79
CA VAL A 612 -18.67 12.58 10.38
C VAL A 612 -18.32 11.41 9.46
N PHE A 613 -17.20 10.73 9.72
CA PHE A 613 -16.71 9.64 8.87
C PHE A 613 -17.07 8.23 9.35
N ALA A 614 -17.66 8.06 10.54
CA ALA A 614 -18.16 6.76 11.03
C ALA A 614 -19.07 6.02 10.02
N PRO A 615 -20.02 6.68 9.32
CA PRO A 615 -20.84 6.00 8.30
C PRO A 615 -20.05 5.47 7.11
N LEU A 616 -18.85 6.01 6.87
CA LEU A 616 -17.95 5.62 5.78
C LEU A 616 -16.80 4.72 6.25
N ALA A 617 -16.80 4.27 7.51
CA ALA A 617 -15.75 3.45 8.08
C ALA A 617 -15.52 2.13 7.32
N GLY A 618 -16.57 1.53 6.74
CA GLY A 618 -16.42 0.33 5.92
C GLY A 618 -15.53 0.51 4.68
N LEU A 619 -15.40 1.74 4.17
CA LEU A 619 -14.55 2.06 3.01
C LEU A 619 -13.23 2.73 3.42
N LEU A 620 -13.26 3.57 4.45
CA LEU A 620 -12.16 4.47 4.83
C LEU A 620 -11.37 4.00 6.06
N SER A 621 -11.77 2.90 6.71
CA SER A 621 -10.94 2.30 7.74
C SER A 621 -9.75 1.56 7.12
N TYR A 622 -8.64 1.57 7.84
CA TYR A 622 -7.48 0.73 7.55
C TYR A 622 -7.18 -0.10 8.79
N ASN A 623 -7.17 -1.43 8.64
CA ASN A 623 -7.04 -2.38 9.76
C ASN A 623 -8.02 -2.09 10.92
N GLY A 624 -9.27 -1.78 10.60
CA GLY A 624 -10.34 -1.54 11.58
C GLY A 624 -10.34 -0.15 12.23
N SER A 625 -9.45 0.77 11.83
CA SER A 625 -9.37 2.12 12.40
C SER A 625 -9.45 3.23 11.35
N LEU A 626 -10.14 4.34 11.67
CA LEU A 626 -10.17 5.57 10.87
C LEU A 626 -8.90 6.43 11.05
N HIS A 627 -7.98 6.02 11.93
CA HIS A 627 -6.77 6.78 12.24
C HIS A 627 -5.96 7.15 11.00
N GLU A 628 -5.77 6.20 10.07
CA GLU A 628 -5.00 6.45 8.86
C GLU A 628 -5.70 7.47 7.96
N TRP A 629 -7.03 7.38 7.81
CA TRP A 629 -7.81 8.35 7.06
C TRP A 629 -7.72 9.74 7.69
N HIS A 630 -7.93 9.84 9.00
CA HIS A 630 -7.80 11.09 9.74
C HIS A 630 -6.41 11.70 9.59
N PHE A 631 -5.36 10.92 9.86
CA PHE A 631 -3.98 11.37 9.77
C PHE A 631 -3.63 11.91 8.38
N ARG A 632 -4.00 11.19 7.31
CA ARG A 632 -3.65 11.59 5.94
C ARG A 632 -4.40 12.84 5.48
N THR A 633 -5.67 12.95 5.82
CA THR A 633 -6.51 14.09 5.42
C THR A 633 -6.26 15.34 6.27
N HIS A 634 -6.04 15.18 7.57
CA HIS A 634 -5.66 16.26 8.47
C HIS A 634 -4.35 16.93 8.03
N LEU A 635 -3.42 16.23 7.37
CA LEU A 635 -2.19 16.89 6.94
C LEU A 635 -2.41 17.92 5.81
N ASP A 636 -3.43 17.74 4.95
CA ASP A 636 -3.65 18.56 3.74
C ASP A 636 -4.96 19.36 3.74
N HIS A 637 -5.73 19.36 4.83
CA HIS A 637 -7.11 19.87 4.86
C HIS A 637 -7.28 21.33 4.41
N TYR A 638 -6.28 22.20 4.57
CA TYR A 638 -6.36 23.59 4.06
C TYR A 638 -5.98 23.74 2.58
N MET A 639 -5.29 22.77 1.97
CA MET A 639 -4.73 22.92 0.62
C MET A 639 -5.79 23.06 -0.45
N VAL A 640 -6.95 22.42 -0.28
CA VAL A 640 -8.10 22.53 -1.21
C VAL A 640 -8.58 23.98 -1.27
N VAL A 641 -8.80 24.61 -0.11
CA VAL A 641 -9.31 25.98 -0.02
C VAL A 641 -8.32 26.97 -0.60
N LEU A 642 -7.02 26.76 -0.33
CA LEU A 642 -5.96 27.59 -0.89
C LEU A 642 -5.85 27.44 -2.42
N GLY A 643 -6.08 26.24 -2.95
CA GLY A 643 -6.22 25.99 -4.39
C GLY A 643 -7.38 26.77 -5.00
N MET A 644 -8.55 26.73 -4.36
CA MET A 644 -9.75 27.48 -4.79
C MET A 644 -9.51 28.99 -4.75
N ALA A 645 -8.96 29.51 -3.65
CA ALA A 645 -8.64 30.93 -3.50
C ALA A 645 -7.61 31.40 -4.56
N SER A 646 -6.59 30.58 -4.82
CA SER A 646 -5.60 30.86 -5.86
C SER A 646 -6.23 30.91 -7.25
N ALA A 647 -7.18 30.00 -7.55
CA ALA A 647 -7.92 30.02 -8.81
C ALA A 647 -8.82 31.26 -8.94
N TYR A 648 -9.42 31.72 -7.84
CA TYR A 648 -10.24 32.93 -7.83
C TYR A 648 -9.42 34.21 -8.10
N VAL A 649 -8.21 34.30 -7.54
CA VAL A 649 -7.29 35.45 -7.73
C VAL A 649 -6.50 35.37 -9.05
N HIS A 650 -6.41 34.18 -9.68
CA HIS A 650 -5.62 33.93 -10.89
C HIS A 650 -5.85 34.94 -12.05
N PRO A 651 -7.09 35.38 -12.38
CA PRO A 651 -7.29 36.40 -13.40
C PRO A 651 -6.68 37.76 -13.04
N GLN A 652 -6.73 38.16 -11.78
CA GLN A 652 -6.11 39.40 -11.30
C GLN A 652 -4.58 39.29 -11.34
N ALA A 653 -4.03 38.16 -10.89
CA ALA A 653 -2.59 37.89 -10.98
C ALA A 653 -2.08 37.96 -12.43
N THR A 654 -2.85 37.41 -13.38
CA THR A 654 -2.53 37.47 -14.81
C THR A 654 -2.53 38.92 -15.33
N LYS A 655 -3.49 39.74 -14.91
CA LYS A 655 -3.54 41.18 -15.26
C LYS A 655 -2.35 41.96 -14.69
N ILE A 656 -2.00 41.73 -13.42
CA ILE A 656 -0.86 42.37 -12.76
C ILE A 656 0.45 42.01 -13.46
N LEU A 657 0.65 40.73 -13.79
CA LEU A 657 1.83 40.28 -14.54
C LEU A 657 1.87 40.88 -15.95
N GLY A 658 0.72 40.99 -16.62
CA GLY A 658 0.60 41.66 -17.92
C GLY A 658 0.99 43.15 -17.84
N ALA A 659 0.49 43.87 -16.83
CA ALA A 659 0.85 45.27 -16.59
C ALA A 659 2.34 45.44 -16.28
N LEU A 660 2.95 44.52 -15.53
CA LEU A 660 4.39 44.51 -15.27
C LEU A 660 5.20 44.24 -16.55
N ASN A 661 4.72 43.36 -17.42
CA ASN A 661 5.38 43.06 -18.69
C ASN A 661 5.37 44.22 -19.68
N ALA A 662 4.37 45.10 -19.60
CA ALA A 662 4.23 46.30 -20.42
C ALA A 662 5.10 47.48 -19.95
N GLN A 663 5.74 47.39 -18.77
CA GLN A 663 6.65 48.43 -18.28
C GLN A 663 7.94 48.50 -19.10
N ARG A 664 8.67 49.62 -18.94
CA ARG A 664 10.01 49.80 -19.54
C ARG A 664 10.92 48.62 -19.18
N PRO A 665 11.78 48.14 -20.10
CA PRO A 665 12.60 46.95 -19.88
C PRO A 665 13.38 46.96 -18.56
N VAL A 666 13.98 48.11 -18.21
CA VAL A 666 14.71 48.27 -16.95
C VAL A 666 13.79 47.98 -15.75
N VAL A 667 12.65 48.68 -15.64
CA VAL A 667 11.69 48.51 -14.54
C VAL A 667 11.14 47.08 -14.49
N ARG A 668 10.81 46.50 -15.65
CA ARG A 668 10.31 45.12 -15.76
C ARG A 668 11.34 44.12 -15.24
N HIS A 669 12.58 44.20 -15.70
CA HIS A 669 13.62 43.23 -15.34
C HIS A 669 14.09 43.41 -13.89
N THR A 670 14.24 44.64 -13.41
CA THR A 670 14.62 44.90 -12.01
C THR A 670 13.54 44.43 -11.05
N THR A 671 12.27 44.76 -11.30
CA THR A 671 11.15 44.34 -10.44
C THR A 671 11.06 42.82 -10.38
N LYS A 672 11.15 42.13 -11.53
CA LYS A 672 11.14 40.66 -11.56
C LYS A 672 12.34 40.04 -10.85
N ALA A 673 13.54 40.61 -11.00
CA ALA A 673 14.74 40.13 -10.33
C ALA A 673 14.61 40.28 -8.81
N VAL A 674 14.12 41.43 -8.33
CA VAL A 674 13.88 41.67 -6.89
C VAL A 674 12.82 40.71 -6.35
N LEU A 675 11.68 40.55 -7.04
CA LEU A 675 10.64 39.59 -6.63
C LEU A 675 11.17 38.15 -6.61
N ALA A 676 12.00 37.76 -7.59
CA ALA A 676 12.65 36.45 -7.60
C ALA A 676 13.56 36.25 -6.40
N ALA A 677 14.42 37.24 -6.11
CA ALA A 677 15.33 37.19 -4.99
C ALA A 677 14.59 37.07 -3.65
N VAL A 678 13.51 37.85 -3.47
CA VAL A 678 12.66 37.78 -2.27
C VAL A 678 11.98 36.41 -2.16
N CYS A 679 11.39 35.90 -3.24
CA CYS A 679 10.77 34.56 -3.24
C CYS A 679 11.78 33.46 -2.91
N LEU A 680 12.99 33.52 -3.47
CA LEU A 680 14.05 32.56 -3.18
C LEU A 680 14.54 32.66 -1.74
N TRP A 681 14.65 33.87 -1.19
CA TRP A 681 15.06 34.08 0.20
C TRP A 681 14.01 33.54 1.19
N ILE A 682 12.72 33.85 0.98
CA ILE A 682 11.63 33.29 1.79
C ILE A 682 11.59 31.76 1.66
N GLY A 683 11.74 31.24 0.44
CA GLY A 683 11.79 29.80 0.19
C GLY A 683 12.97 29.12 0.88
N TYR A 684 14.14 29.76 0.90
CA TYR A 684 15.32 29.28 1.61
C TYR A 684 15.10 29.25 3.12
N LEU A 685 14.54 30.32 3.71
CA LEU A 685 14.22 30.34 5.14
C LEU A 685 13.24 29.24 5.52
N TRP A 686 12.17 29.05 4.73
CA TRP A 686 11.22 27.96 4.94
C TRP A 686 11.89 26.58 4.79
N PHE A 687 12.73 26.40 3.78
CA PHE A 687 13.46 25.14 3.56
C PHE A 687 14.37 24.80 4.76
N VAL A 688 15.16 25.75 5.25
CA VAL A 688 16.08 25.50 6.36
C VAL A 688 15.31 25.31 7.68
N HIS A 689 14.40 26.23 8.03
CA HIS A 689 13.80 26.26 9.36
C HIS A 689 12.55 25.39 9.53
N ILE A 690 11.85 25.07 8.43
CA ILE A 690 10.61 24.27 8.48
C ILE A 690 10.86 22.87 7.90
N LEU A 691 11.38 22.78 6.68
CA LEU A 691 11.51 21.48 6.01
C LEU A 691 12.65 20.61 6.56
N VAL A 692 13.85 21.19 6.71
CA VAL A 692 15.09 20.44 7.05
C VAL A 692 15.33 20.38 8.55
N ALA A 693 15.06 21.46 9.29
CA ALA A 693 15.33 21.51 10.74
C ALA A 693 14.43 20.59 11.59
N ASN A 694 13.27 20.17 11.06
CA ASN A 694 12.29 19.38 11.80
C ASN A 694 12.34 17.91 11.39
N ASP A 695 12.30 17.02 12.38
CA ASP A 695 12.01 15.61 12.12
C ASP A 695 10.58 15.42 11.59
N LYS A 696 10.27 14.18 11.17
CA LYS A 696 8.96 13.81 10.62
C LYS A 696 7.78 14.25 11.50
N TYR A 697 7.87 14.09 12.82
CA TYR A 697 6.75 14.36 13.72
C TYR A 697 6.58 15.87 13.95
N ALA A 698 7.69 16.57 14.19
CA ALA A 698 7.68 18.03 14.33
C ALA A 698 7.20 18.71 13.04
N TYR A 699 7.64 18.21 11.87
CA TYR A 699 7.19 18.72 10.58
C TYR A 699 5.71 18.45 10.33
N ASN A 700 5.20 17.25 10.67
CA ASN A 700 3.79 16.91 10.49
C ASN A 700 2.84 17.85 11.25
N ALA A 701 3.25 18.37 12.42
CA ALA A 701 2.45 19.36 13.15
C ALA A 701 2.41 20.74 12.46
N GLN A 702 3.48 21.12 11.74
CA GLN A 702 3.60 22.42 11.08
C GLN A 702 3.11 22.41 9.62
N HIS A 703 3.13 21.23 8.98
CA HIS A 703 2.83 21.05 7.56
C HIS A 703 1.46 21.60 7.13
N PRO A 704 0.34 21.35 7.83
CA PRO A 704 -0.98 21.86 7.45
C PRO A 704 -1.02 23.38 7.29
N TYR A 705 -0.22 24.09 8.09
CA TYR A 705 -0.25 25.55 8.20
C TYR A 705 0.82 26.25 7.35
N THR A 706 1.83 25.53 6.87
CA THR A 706 3.01 26.12 6.21
C THR A 706 3.28 25.61 4.80
N ALA A 707 2.74 24.44 4.40
CA ALA A 707 3.03 23.81 3.10
C ALA A 707 2.53 24.60 1.88
N TRP A 708 1.62 25.54 2.07
CA TRP A 708 1.14 26.43 1.01
C TRP A 708 2.21 27.40 0.51
N LEU A 709 3.16 27.77 1.38
CA LEU A 709 4.19 28.76 1.07
C LEU A 709 5.11 28.28 -0.07
N PRO A 710 5.78 27.12 0.01
CA PRO A 710 6.62 26.64 -1.10
C PRO A 710 5.83 26.45 -2.40
N ILE A 711 4.55 26.08 -2.32
CA ILE A 711 3.67 25.93 -3.47
C ILE A 711 3.46 27.28 -4.18
N LEU A 712 3.08 28.33 -3.45
CA LEU A 712 2.88 29.66 -4.03
C LEU A 712 4.20 30.24 -4.58
N LEU A 713 5.30 30.06 -3.85
CA LEU A 713 6.63 30.49 -4.31
C LEU A 713 7.02 29.80 -5.62
N PHE A 714 6.80 28.49 -5.72
CA PHE A 714 7.03 27.75 -6.97
C PHE A 714 6.20 28.32 -8.12
N ILE A 715 4.91 28.59 -7.90
CA ILE A 715 4.03 29.16 -8.94
C ILE A 715 4.53 30.52 -9.40
N VAL A 716 4.91 31.42 -8.48
CA VAL A 716 5.44 32.75 -8.81
C VAL A 716 6.73 32.62 -9.61
N LEU A 717 7.71 31.87 -9.11
CA LEU A 717 9.01 31.70 -9.76
C LEU A 717 8.88 31.06 -11.15
N ARG A 718 8.03 30.03 -11.29
CA ARG A 718 7.81 29.31 -12.56
C ARG A 718 7.15 30.18 -13.64
N ASN A 719 6.37 31.20 -13.25
CA ASN A 719 5.57 32.00 -14.18
C ASN A 719 6.06 33.45 -14.37
N MET A 720 6.99 33.92 -13.54
CA MET A 720 7.46 35.31 -13.57
C MET A 720 8.24 35.65 -14.84
N PHE A 721 8.99 34.71 -15.39
CA PHE A 721 9.76 34.88 -16.62
C PHE A 721 9.06 34.23 -17.81
N THR A 722 8.98 34.94 -18.94
CA THR A 722 8.32 34.47 -20.16
C THR A 722 8.93 33.17 -20.69
N ILE A 723 10.25 33.01 -20.62
CA ILE A 723 10.93 31.76 -21.02
C ILE A 723 10.45 30.58 -20.18
N LEU A 724 10.38 30.73 -18.86
CA LEU A 724 9.91 29.65 -17.98
C LEU A 724 8.43 29.33 -18.21
N ARG A 725 7.62 30.34 -18.56
CA ARG A 725 6.20 30.19 -18.81
C ARG A 725 5.87 29.53 -20.15
N ASN A 726 6.65 29.87 -21.18
CA ASN A 726 6.39 29.44 -22.56
C ASN A 726 7.04 28.10 -22.89
N TRP A 727 7.86 27.51 -22.01
CA TRP A 727 8.57 26.26 -22.28
C TRP A 727 8.37 25.25 -21.15
N HIS A 728 8.21 23.97 -21.48
CA HIS A 728 8.06 22.88 -20.53
C HIS A 728 8.91 21.67 -20.93
N MET A 729 9.31 20.87 -19.94
CA MET A 729 9.95 19.58 -20.16
C MET A 729 8.91 18.52 -20.56
N HIS A 730 8.93 18.09 -21.84
CA HIS A 730 7.92 17.17 -22.36
C HIS A 730 7.94 15.79 -21.69
N LEU A 731 9.10 15.27 -21.29
CA LEU A 731 9.21 14.00 -20.58
C LEU A 731 8.40 14.02 -19.28
N PHE A 732 8.59 15.05 -18.45
CA PHE A 732 7.80 15.21 -17.23
C PHE A 732 6.34 15.51 -17.53
N ALA A 733 6.01 16.31 -18.54
CA ALA A 733 4.62 16.53 -18.91
C ALA A 733 3.92 15.23 -19.33
N TRP A 734 4.61 14.33 -20.03
CA TRP A 734 4.09 13.01 -20.38
C TRP A 734 3.88 12.12 -19.14
N LEU A 735 4.86 12.06 -18.22
CA LEU A 735 4.73 11.33 -16.96
C LEU A 735 3.59 11.88 -16.08
N GLY A 736 3.39 13.20 -16.08
CA GLY A 736 2.32 13.87 -15.35
C GLY A 736 0.91 13.40 -15.74
N ARG A 737 0.73 13.05 -17.03
CA ARG A 737 -0.56 12.60 -17.56
C ARG A 737 -0.96 11.20 -17.06
N ILE A 738 0.01 10.37 -16.70
CA ILE A 738 -0.17 8.97 -16.25
C ILE A 738 0.07 8.80 -14.74
N THR A 739 -0.10 9.88 -13.97
CA THR A 739 0.24 9.96 -12.54
C THR A 739 -0.55 9.01 -11.65
N LEU A 740 -1.83 8.81 -11.93
CA LEU A 740 -2.68 7.92 -11.13
C LEU A 740 -2.29 6.46 -11.35
N GLU A 741 -2.08 6.08 -12.62
CA GLU A 741 -1.70 4.72 -13.00
C GLU A 741 -0.32 4.37 -12.46
N THR A 742 0.64 5.30 -12.60
CA THR A 742 1.98 5.15 -12.02
C THR A 742 1.92 5.07 -10.49
N TYR A 743 1.07 5.86 -9.83
CA TYR A 743 0.90 5.75 -8.38
C TYR A 743 0.41 4.37 -7.92
N ILE A 744 -0.62 3.83 -8.57
CA ILE A 744 -1.25 2.58 -8.12
C ILE A 744 -0.40 1.37 -8.51
N LEU A 745 0.04 1.28 -9.78
CA LEU A 745 0.75 0.09 -10.27
C LEU A 745 2.17 -0.05 -9.71
N GLN A 746 2.78 1.03 -9.19
CA GLN A 746 4.08 0.90 -8.53
C GLN A 746 4.02 -0.10 -7.38
N LEU A 747 2.88 -0.21 -6.69
CA LEU A 747 2.73 -1.00 -5.48
C LEU A 747 2.77 -2.51 -5.74
N HIS A 748 2.46 -2.93 -6.97
CA HIS A 748 2.25 -4.34 -7.32
C HIS A 748 3.14 -4.84 -8.46
N ILE A 749 3.62 -3.95 -9.33
CA ILE A 749 4.58 -4.31 -10.39
C ILE A 749 6.00 -3.99 -9.94
N TRP A 750 6.19 -2.78 -9.42
CA TRP A 750 7.54 -2.31 -9.06
C TRP A 750 7.96 -2.75 -7.65
N LEU A 751 6.99 -2.73 -6.74
CA LEU A 751 7.08 -3.13 -5.35
C LEU A 751 6.21 -4.35 -5.10
N SER A 752 6.38 -4.91 -3.90
CA SER A 752 5.54 -5.97 -3.36
C SER A 752 5.35 -5.85 -1.84
N HIS A 753 4.44 -6.65 -1.29
CA HIS A 753 4.03 -6.67 0.11
C HIS A 753 3.61 -5.28 0.60
N ASP A 754 2.68 -4.62 -0.12
CA ASP A 754 2.16 -3.30 0.24
C ASP A 754 3.27 -2.24 0.38
N ALA A 755 4.13 -2.14 -0.64
CA ALA A 755 5.32 -1.27 -0.66
C ALA A 755 6.44 -1.61 0.34
N LYS A 756 6.44 -2.78 0.97
CA LYS A 756 7.49 -3.16 1.93
C LYS A 756 8.73 -3.73 1.23
N ALA A 757 8.57 -4.37 0.07
CA ALA A 757 9.63 -5.02 -0.68
C ALA A 757 9.65 -4.62 -2.17
N VAL A 758 10.70 -5.00 -2.89
CA VAL A 758 10.88 -4.81 -4.34
C VAL A 758 10.65 -6.14 -5.05
N THR A 759 9.97 -6.11 -6.19
CA THR A 759 9.80 -7.29 -7.06
C THR A 759 11.08 -7.58 -7.85
N VAL A 760 11.56 -8.82 -7.82
CA VAL A 760 12.83 -9.25 -8.42
C VAL A 760 12.57 -10.06 -9.68
N TYR A 761 12.75 -9.42 -10.83
CA TYR A 761 12.71 -10.04 -12.16
C TYR A 761 14.04 -10.68 -12.53
N ILE A 762 15.15 -10.05 -12.13
CA ILE A 762 16.51 -10.54 -12.39
C ILE A 762 17.25 -10.62 -11.05
N ASP A 763 17.45 -11.85 -10.58
CA ASP A 763 18.14 -12.11 -9.33
C ASP A 763 19.64 -11.77 -9.40
N GLY A 764 20.20 -11.26 -8.30
CA GLY A 764 21.61 -10.89 -8.17
C GLY A 764 22.05 -9.58 -8.86
N TYR A 765 21.19 -8.91 -9.63
CA TYR A 765 21.53 -7.66 -10.34
C TYR A 765 20.56 -6.52 -10.04
N PRO A 766 20.68 -5.83 -8.88
CA PRO A 766 19.70 -4.85 -8.42
C PRO A 766 19.44 -3.68 -9.38
N LEU A 767 20.49 -3.13 -10.02
CA LEU A 767 20.33 -2.00 -10.95
C LEU A 767 19.71 -2.42 -12.29
N ILE A 768 20.03 -3.62 -12.78
CA ILE A 768 19.41 -4.15 -14.00
C ILE A 768 17.94 -4.47 -13.73
N ASN A 769 17.66 -5.06 -12.55
CA ASN A 769 16.30 -5.27 -12.09
C ASN A 769 15.53 -3.96 -11.99
N PHE A 770 16.11 -2.91 -11.40
CA PHE A 770 15.51 -1.57 -11.34
C PHE A 770 15.13 -1.04 -12.72
N VAL A 771 16.03 -1.14 -13.71
CA VAL A 771 15.75 -0.68 -15.08
C VAL A 771 14.62 -1.48 -15.72
N LEU A 772 14.70 -2.82 -15.68
CA LEU A 772 13.67 -3.69 -16.27
C LEU A 772 12.31 -3.46 -15.60
N ALA A 773 12.27 -3.48 -14.28
CA ALA A 773 11.05 -3.28 -13.50
C ALA A 773 10.44 -1.91 -13.81
N THR A 774 11.26 -0.85 -13.90
CA THR A 774 10.79 0.50 -14.27
C THR A 774 10.17 0.52 -15.66
N LEU A 775 10.79 -0.13 -16.65
CA LEU A 775 10.25 -0.20 -18.02
C LEU A 775 8.90 -0.93 -18.06
N LEU A 776 8.80 -2.08 -17.39
CA LEU A 776 7.57 -2.88 -17.34
C LEU A 776 6.43 -2.11 -16.66
N TYR A 777 6.70 -1.53 -15.49
CA TYR A 777 5.72 -0.77 -14.72
C TYR A 777 5.26 0.51 -15.44
N VAL A 778 6.17 1.28 -16.04
CA VAL A 778 5.81 2.51 -16.77
C VAL A 778 5.02 2.15 -18.04
N ALA A 779 5.39 1.09 -18.75
CA ALA A 779 4.65 0.60 -19.91
C ALA A 779 3.23 0.15 -19.52
N ALA A 780 3.09 -0.63 -18.46
CA ALA A 780 1.79 -1.05 -17.92
C ALA A 780 0.94 0.17 -17.52
N SER A 781 1.53 1.16 -16.85
CA SER A 781 0.84 2.40 -16.46
C SER A 781 0.32 3.18 -17.66
N TRP A 782 1.11 3.30 -18.72
CA TRP A 782 0.68 3.96 -19.94
C TRP A 782 -0.43 3.21 -20.70
N LEU A 783 -0.38 1.88 -20.72
CA LEU A 783 -1.42 1.05 -21.31
C LEU A 783 -2.73 1.16 -20.54
N VAL A 784 -2.67 1.07 -19.20
CA VAL A 784 -3.83 1.25 -18.32
C VAL A 784 -4.42 2.64 -18.49
N PHE A 785 -3.61 3.69 -18.58
CA PHE A 785 -4.09 5.06 -18.80
C PHE A 785 -4.93 5.17 -20.09
N LYS A 786 -4.48 4.55 -21.19
CA LYS A 786 -5.25 4.52 -22.42
C LYS A 786 -6.58 3.78 -22.25
N ALA A 787 -6.54 2.65 -21.56
CA ALA A 787 -7.73 1.85 -21.29
C ALA A 787 -8.74 2.59 -20.41
N THR A 788 -8.32 3.20 -19.31
CA THR A 788 -9.20 3.91 -18.38
C THR A 788 -9.83 5.16 -19.03
N VAL A 789 -9.10 5.87 -19.90
CA VAL A 789 -9.64 6.98 -20.68
C VAL A 789 -10.71 6.49 -21.67
N ALA A 790 -10.43 5.45 -22.45
CA ALA A 790 -11.38 4.88 -23.40
C ALA A 790 -12.64 4.34 -22.69
N LEU A 791 -12.46 3.64 -21.56
CA LEU A 791 -13.54 3.15 -20.70
C LEU A 791 -14.38 4.31 -20.16
N SER A 792 -13.75 5.37 -19.67
CA SER A 792 -14.46 6.54 -19.15
C SER A 792 -15.33 7.21 -20.22
N ASP A 793 -14.83 7.33 -21.44
CA ASP A 793 -15.57 7.95 -22.55
C ASP A 793 -16.71 7.06 -23.07
N ALA A 794 -16.54 5.74 -23.06
CA ALA A 794 -17.57 4.79 -23.47
C ALA A 794 -18.68 4.62 -22.42
N LEU A 795 -18.31 4.60 -21.13
CA LEU A 795 -19.25 4.34 -20.01
C LEU A 795 -19.93 5.60 -19.51
N VAL A 796 -19.23 6.74 -19.57
CA VAL A 796 -19.78 8.05 -19.19
C VAL A 796 -19.64 9.04 -20.36
N PRO A 797 -20.39 8.80 -21.47
CA PRO A 797 -20.37 9.71 -22.61
C PRO A 797 -20.96 11.08 -22.26
N ARG A 798 -20.49 12.11 -22.94
CA ARG A 798 -20.98 13.49 -22.72
C ARG A 798 -22.43 13.60 -23.18
N GLY A 799 -23.29 14.17 -22.33
CA GLY A 799 -24.71 14.36 -22.62
C GLY A 799 -25.58 13.12 -22.44
N ALA A 800 -25.03 12.01 -21.91
CA ALA A 800 -25.82 10.83 -21.57
C ALA A 800 -26.72 11.08 -20.35
N GLU A 801 -27.91 10.48 -20.35
CA GLU A 801 -28.76 10.47 -19.16
C GLU A 801 -28.17 9.56 -18.08
N LEU A 802 -28.45 9.89 -16.81
CA LEU A 802 -27.88 9.17 -15.65
C LEU A 802 -28.28 7.68 -15.65
N HIS A 803 -29.49 7.37 -16.13
CA HIS A 803 -29.97 6.01 -16.30
C HIS A 803 -29.09 5.20 -17.27
N ASP A 804 -28.76 5.78 -18.44
CA ASP A 804 -27.91 5.11 -19.43
C ASP A 804 -26.48 4.89 -18.93
N VAL A 805 -25.97 5.83 -18.12
CA VAL A 805 -24.67 5.68 -17.44
C VAL A 805 -24.72 4.55 -16.41
N ALA A 806 -25.77 4.48 -15.59
CA ALA A 806 -25.92 3.44 -14.59
C ALA A 806 -26.01 2.03 -15.21
N VAL A 807 -26.77 1.88 -16.30
CA VAL A 807 -26.87 0.62 -17.06
C VAL A 807 -25.52 0.21 -17.66
N ARG A 808 -24.77 1.16 -18.24
CA ARG A 808 -23.42 0.90 -18.81
C ARG A 808 -22.40 0.49 -17.75
N ILE A 809 -22.44 1.11 -16.57
CA ILE A 809 -21.56 0.77 -15.43
C ILE A 809 -21.91 -0.62 -14.89
N ALA A 810 -23.19 -0.90 -14.63
CA ALA A 810 -23.64 -2.20 -14.12
C ALA A 810 -23.26 -3.35 -15.07
N TRP A 811 -23.39 -3.15 -16.39
CA TRP A 811 -22.96 -4.13 -17.38
C TRP A 811 -21.44 -4.33 -17.41
N SER A 812 -20.67 -3.23 -17.34
CA SER A 812 -19.20 -3.30 -17.34
C SER A 812 -18.66 -4.00 -16.10
N ALA A 813 -19.30 -3.79 -14.94
CA ALA A 813 -19.00 -4.56 -13.74
C ALA A 813 -19.21 -6.07 -13.97
N GLY A 814 -20.26 -6.46 -14.71
CA GLY A 814 -20.48 -7.83 -15.16
C GLY A 814 -19.37 -8.36 -16.09
N CYS A 815 -18.95 -7.58 -17.09
CA CYS A 815 -17.84 -7.95 -17.99
C CYS A 815 -16.46 -8.02 -17.29
N PHE A 816 -16.26 -7.28 -16.20
CA PHE A 816 -15.06 -7.40 -15.35
C PHE A 816 -15.12 -8.65 -14.45
N ALA A 817 -16.30 -8.99 -13.95
CA ALA A 817 -16.51 -10.15 -13.08
C ALA A 817 -16.36 -11.47 -13.85
N ILE A 818 -16.75 -11.53 -15.13
CA ILE A 818 -16.72 -12.79 -15.91
C ILE A 818 -15.30 -13.36 -16.08
N PRO A 819 -14.27 -12.62 -16.52
CA PRO A 819 -12.90 -13.14 -16.58
C PRO A 819 -12.35 -13.50 -15.20
N TRP A 820 -12.66 -12.72 -14.15
CA TRP A 820 -12.23 -12.99 -12.78
C TRP A 820 -12.86 -14.26 -12.20
N ILE A 821 -14.17 -14.43 -12.35
CA ILE A 821 -14.88 -15.64 -11.93
C ILE A 821 -14.40 -16.85 -12.74
N THR A 822 -14.17 -16.69 -14.04
CA THR A 822 -13.64 -17.77 -14.89
C THR A 822 -12.21 -18.13 -14.48
N LEU A 823 -11.38 -17.16 -14.13
CA LEU A 823 -10.02 -17.37 -13.64
C LEU A 823 -10.00 -18.07 -12.27
N ILE A 824 -10.86 -17.63 -11.33
CA ILE A 824 -11.04 -18.25 -10.01
C ILE A 824 -11.60 -19.68 -10.11
N LEU A 825 -12.40 -19.98 -11.14
CA LEU A 825 -12.93 -21.32 -11.38
C LEU A 825 -11.97 -22.24 -12.15
N VAL A 826 -10.96 -21.68 -12.80
CA VAL A 826 -9.94 -22.42 -13.58
C VAL A 826 -8.68 -22.70 -12.75
N VAL A 827 -8.32 -21.80 -11.84
CA VAL A 827 -7.35 -22.03 -10.74
C VAL A 827 -8.00 -22.92 -9.70
#